data_AF-A0A349YPC7-F1
#
_entry.id   AF-A0A349YPC7-F1
#
_cell.length_a   1.000
_cell.length_b   1.000
_cell.length_c   1.000
_cell.angle_alpha   90.00
_cell.angle_beta   90.00
_cell.angle_gamma   90.00
#
_symmetry.space_group_name_H-M   'P 1'
#
loop_
_entity.id
_entity.type
_entity.pdbx_description
1 polymer ?
#
loop_
_entity_poly.entity_id
_entity_poly.type
_entity_poly.pdbx_seq_one_letter_code
_entity_poly.pdbx_strand_id
1 'polypeptide(L)'
;MADFENIEPDEYKYLGQNYNSGRPWGIKYITIHHMAGDFDADTCNRIWRGAGTSAHYSIDRNGYIVQHVDDGDRAWACGDGLGWGSGGNDCSISIEHANNNSNPWTVYDAAIESGAHLTAALCKAYGLGRPEWDVNVMPHQHWSSTACLPIKTTELLTKNGWKLLKDIEVGEEVASAVMDDLSIVWCPVKRVVPVYKTHCWMSRDLEATSDHRILAKAYNDTEVVKQWKEICGCTSKNATSTYWIPNAGFMYGDGLDITDSELELIVAVQADGHYSRDSRRDNAIENVRFHFAKQRKLDRLFDLLDDTGFEYSYNLKKDGTHDVIVNKSLYDFVEQYLDNKHFTIEFGLGMNKHQRELFLDRILDWDGCRAGNDYSSSLKENIDVVQMVAALSGVGTKLQEDGKRLHFKKQYRTVSNSGAKRTYDKEVSCVTVDTGFILIRQHGRTTIVGNCPGELYGSQKEQYIQRAQEWYDAMCNGTEAAPAPVENNTSEPEYTPTPSSDIPSLRYRAYTQNQGWLPEMIDRRDTGGSSDDFAGDGSPITYLAIDMPGWYQVKTVNNGWLPQVYAYDCNDFENGCAGDGSPITAVRCYYETQNPNSTGWLKIRYAVNDLPEMEDTTDTGGSSDDFAGNGNYVTKFYAYLTR
;
A
#
# COMPACT_ATOMS: atom_id res chain seq x y z
N MET A 1 34.24 10.04 -18.79
CA MET A 1 33.14 9.83 -19.73
C MET A 1 33.47 8.57 -20.49
N ALA A 2 32.58 7.59 -20.38
CA ALA A 2 32.67 6.32 -21.08
C ALA A 2 32.83 6.56 -22.60
N ASP A 3 33.64 5.72 -23.23
CA ASP A 3 33.80 5.68 -24.68
C ASP A 3 32.98 4.50 -25.22
N PHE A 4 31.78 4.79 -25.69
CA PHE A 4 30.87 3.77 -26.20
C PHE A 4 31.31 3.17 -27.54
N GLU A 5 32.18 3.84 -28.31
CA GLU A 5 32.70 3.25 -29.56
C GLU A 5 33.70 2.12 -29.28
N ASN A 6 34.49 2.29 -28.21
CA ASN A 6 35.51 1.32 -27.78
C ASN A 6 35.07 0.48 -26.56
N ILE A 7 33.87 0.70 -26.03
CA ILE A 7 33.33 0.07 -24.80
C ILE A 7 34.21 0.33 -23.56
N GLU A 8 34.80 1.51 -23.46
CA GLU A 8 35.55 1.87 -22.27
C GLU A 8 34.60 2.45 -21.21
N PRO A 9 34.56 1.92 -19.97
CA PRO A 9 33.81 2.50 -18.87
C PRO A 9 34.44 3.83 -18.41
N ASP A 10 33.74 4.57 -17.55
CA ASP A 10 34.33 5.73 -16.89
C ASP A 10 35.47 5.35 -15.93
N GLU A 11 35.35 4.19 -15.28
CA GLU A 11 36.36 3.65 -14.38
C GLU A 11 36.43 2.11 -14.52
N TYR A 12 37.65 1.59 -14.45
CA TYR A 12 37.90 0.18 -14.22
C TYR A 12 38.14 -0.06 -12.73
N LYS A 13 37.27 -0.84 -12.10
CA LYS A 13 37.34 -1.14 -10.67
C LYS A 13 37.16 -2.62 -10.39
N TYR A 14 38.07 -3.42 -10.95
CA TYR A 14 37.98 -4.87 -10.90
C TYR A 14 37.82 -5.43 -9.48
N LEU A 15 36.79 -6.24 -9.31
CA LEU A 15 36.47 -6.93 -8.06
C LEU A 15 37.58 -7.93 -7.69
N GLY A 16 38.18 -8.59 -8.68
CA GLY A 16 39.28 -9.55 -8.51
C GLY A 16 38.88 -10.91 -7.88
N GLN A 17 37.59 -11.13 -7.65
CA GLN A 17 37.01 -12.38 -7.14
C GLN A 17 35.54 -12.51 -7.59
N ASN A 18 34.88 -13.62 -7.26
CA ASN A 18 33.47 -13.88 -7.55
C ASN A 18 33.13 -13.88 -9.05
N TYR A 19 34.02 -14.43 -9.88
CA TYR A 19 33.79 -14.66 -11.30
C TYR A 19 34.49 -15.96 -11.72
N ASN A 20 34.13 -16.50 -12.89
CA ASN A 20 34.87 -17.58 -13.52
C ASN A 20 35.59 -17.05 -14.76
N SER A 21 36.88 -17.38 -14.89
CA SER A 21 37.64 -16.91 -16.04
C SER A 21 37.16 -17.54 -17.36
N GLY A 22 37.16 -16.73 -18.42
CA GLY A 22 36.85 -17.10 -19.80
C GLY A 22 35.36 -17.28 -20.10
N ARG A 23 35.00 -17.15 -21.38
CA ARG A 23 33.66 -17.38 -21.94
C ARG A 23 33.64 -18.51 -22.97
N PRO A 24 33.47 -19.77 -22.55
CA PRO A 24 33.47 -20.91 -23.47
C PRO A 24 32.29 -20.90 -24.46
N TRP A 25 31.25 -20.11 -24.19
CA TRP A 25 30.01 -20.05 -25.00
C TRP A 25 29.78 -18.70 -25.69
N GLY A 26 30.76 -17.79 -25.58
CA GLY A 26 30.66 -16.41 -26.07
C GLY A 26 29.63 -15.56 -25.32
N ILE A 27 29.50 -14.31 -25.72
CA ILE A 27 28.46 -13.39 -25.27
C ILE A 27 27.29 -13.50 -26.25
N LYS A 28 26.09 -13.71 -25.73
CA LYS A 28 24.83 -13.83 -26.50
C LYS A 28 23.76 -12.85 -26.05
N TYR A 29 23.83 -12.42 -24.78
CA TYR A 29 22.81 -11.60 -24.16
C TYR A 29 23.43 -10.48 -23.33
N ILE A 30 22.67 -9.41 -23.12
CA ILE A 30 22.90 -8.44 -22.04
C ILE A 30 21.85 -8.71 -20.96
N THR A 31 22.27 -8.81 -19.70
CA THR A 31 21.33 -9.01 -18.59
C THR A 31 21.16 -7.72 -17.78
N ILE A 32 19.92 -7.27 -17.66
CA ILE A 32 19.59 -6.03 -16.93
C ILE A 32 19.19 -6.34 -15.49
N HIS A 33 19.85 -5.66 -14.56
CA HIS A 33 19.63 -5.74 -13.12
C HIS A 33 19.44 -4.34 -12.51
N HIS A 34 18.80 -4.28 -11.35
CA HIS A 34 18.87 -3.13 -10.44
C HIS A 34 19.54 -3.55 -9.13
N MET A 35 20.23 -2.60 -8.50
CA MET A 35 21.10 -2.88 -7.34
C MET A 35 20.37 -3.15 -6.03
N ALA A 36 19.05 -2.98 -6.00
CA ALA A 36 18.20 -2.94 -4.80
C ALA A 36 18.67 -1.88 -3.78
N GLY A 37 19.14 -0.75 -4.29
CA GLY A 37 19.64 0.39 -3.53
C GLY A 37 20.33 1.43 -4.42
N ASP A 38 20.68 2.57 -3.84
CA ASP A 38 21.45 3.62 -4.47
C ASP A 38 22.92 3.50 -4.07
N PHE A 39 23.74 2.89 -4.93
CA PHE A 39 25.13 2.55 -4.60
C PHE A 39 26.10 3.09 -5.64
N ASP A 40 27.25 3.55 -5.15
CA ASP A 40 28.44 3.77 -5.94
C ASP A 40 29.22 2.46 -6.17
N ALA A 41 30.24 2.53 -7.02
CA ALA A 41 31.09 1.39 -7.37
C ALA A 41 31.84 0.79 -6.17
N ASP A 42 32.27 1.62 -5.20
CA ASP A 42 32.94 1.14 -3.98
C ASP A 42 31.98 0.32 -3.10
N THR A 43 30.75 0.80 -2.94
CA THR A 43 29.70 0.10 -2.21
C THR A 43 29.31 -1.19 -2.89
N CYS A 44 29.15 -1.19 -4.23
CA CYS A 44 28.90 -2.40 -5.01
C CYS A 44 29.98 -3.45 -4.76
N ASN A 45 31.25 -3.10 -4.96
CA ASN A 45 32.37 -4.02 -4.75
C ASN A 45 32.42 -4.55 -3.31
N ARG A 46 32.21 -3.71 -2.31
CA ARG A 46 32.16 -4.13 -0.91
C ARG A 46 31.05 -5.16 -0.64
N ILE A 47 29.84 -4.93 -1.15
CA ILE A 47 28.70 -5.82 -0.98
C ILE A 47 28.93 -7.15 -1.70
N TRP A 48 29.32 -7.08 -2.97
CA TRP A 48 29.56 -8.25 -3.81
C TRP A 48 30.65 -9.17 -3.27
N ARG A 49 31.77 -8.61 -2.75
CA ARG A 49 32.80 -9.40 -2.05
C ARG A 49 32.21 -10.25 -0.92
N GLY A 50 31.36 -9.65 -0.09
CA GLY A 50 30.76 -10.34 1.07
C GLY A 50 29.65 -11.31 0.70
N ALA A 51 28.88 -11.01 -0.37
CA ALA A 51 27.75 -11.81 -0.80
C ALA A 51 28.14 -13.03 -1.67
N GLY A 52 29.36 -13.07 -2.19
CA GLY A 52 29.77 -14.09 -3.16
C GLY A 52 29.05 -13.93 -4.50
N THR A 53 28.83 -12.68 -4.93
CA THR A 53 28.21 -12.31 -6.20
C THR A 53 29.10 -11.28 -6.93
N SER A 54 28.74 -10.93 -8.15
CA SER A 54 29.37 -9.85 -8.94
C SER A 54 28.50 -9.48 -10.14
N ALA A 55 28.80 -8.36 -10.81
CA ALA A 55 28.29 -7.99 -12.12
C ALA A 55 29.44 -7.46 -12.99
N HIS A 56 29.23 -7.30 -14.30
CA HIS A 56 30.27 -6.75 -15.19
C HIS A 56 30.32 -5.24 -15.05
N TYR A 57 29.16 -4.59 -15.06
CA TYR A 57 29.04 -3.14 -14.98
C TYR A 57 28.10 -2.70 -13.86
N SER A 58 28.40 -1.57 -13.24
CA SER A 58 27.50 -0.81 -12.38
C SER A 58 27.29 0.58 -12.95
N ILE A 59 26.08 1.11 -12.80
CA ILE A 59 25.73 2.47 -13.20
C ILE A 59 25.12 3.19 -12.00
N ASP A 60 25.79 4.26 -11.55
CA ASP A 60 25.33 5.03 -10.39
C ASP A 60 24.18 5.99 -10.73
N ARG A 61 23.70 6.72 -9.72
CA ARG A 61 22.59 7.69 -9.86
C ARG A 61 22.82 8.80 -10.87
N ASN A 62 24.07 9.08 -11.22
CA ASN A 62 24.48 10.12 -12.16
C ASN A 62 24.80 9.54 -13.54
N GLY A 63 24.58 8.23 -13.76
CA GLY A 63 24.93 7.56 -15.00
C GLY A 63 26.41 7.22 -15.14
N TYR A 64 27.20 7.24 -14.06
CA TYR A 64 28.62 6.91 -14.09
C TYR A 64 28.83 5.40 -14.23
N ILE A 65 29.54 4.97 -15.28
CA ILE A 65 29.69 3.56 -15.65
C ILE A 65 31.01 3.02 -15.13
N VAL A 66 30.97 1.99 -14.29
CA VAL A 66 32.17 1.31 -13.78
C VAL A 66 32.16 -0.17 -14.14
N GLN A 67 33.27 -0.69 -14.66
CA GLN A 67 33.44 -2.12 -14.91
C GLN A 67 34.14 -2.82 -13.74
N HIS A 68 33.59 -3.94 -13.30
CA HIS A 68 34.02 -4.71 -12.13
C HIS A 68 34.50 -6.12 -12.46
N VAL A 69 34.01 -6.69 -13.54
CA VAL A 69 34.45 -7.98 -14.09
C VAL A 69 34.69 -7.78 -15.58
N ASP A 70 35.83 -8.30 -16.07
CA ASP A 70 36.20 -8.24 -17.48
C ASP A 70 35.14 -8.94 -18.34
N ASP A 71 34.82 -8.35 -19.49
CA ASP A 71 33.82 -8.90 -20.41
C ASP A 71 34.19 -10.30 -20.92
N GLY A 72 35.47 -10.67 -20.94
CA GLY A 72 35.95 -12.01 -21.29
C GLY A 72 35.71 -13.06 -20.21
N ASP A 73 35.36 -12.64 -19.00
CA ASP A 73 35.07 -13.49 -17.85
C ASP A 73 33.55 -13.54 -17.56
N ARG A 74 33.15 -14.43 -16.64
CA ARG A 74 31.75 -14.67 -16.28
C ARG A 74 31.46 -14.21 -14.86
N ALA A 75 30.78 -13.08 -14.72
CA ALA A 75 30.26 -12.60 -13.44
C ALA A 75 29.19 -13.55 -12.85
N TRP A 76 28.96 -13.44 -11.54
CA TRP A 76 28.02 -14.26 -10.77
C TRP A 76 26.79 -13.42 -10.38
N ALA A 77 25.98 -13.09 -11.38
CA ALA A 77 24.88 -12.13 -11.28
C ALA A 77 23.49 -12.77 -11.46
N CYS A 78 23.37 -13.77 -12.33
CA CYS A 78 22.09 -14.22 -12.87
C CYS A 78 21.34 -15.22 -11.99
N GLY A 79 21.95 -15.73 -10.90
CA GLY A 79 21.28 -16.65 -9.98
C GLY A 79 20.91 -18.03 -10.56
N ASP A 80 21.38 -18.35 -11.78
CA ASP A 80 21.09 -19.58 -12.53
C ASP A 80 22.07 -20.74 -12.26
N GLY A 81 22.93 -20.58 -11.24
CA GLY A 81 23.98 -21.53 -10.87
C GLY A 81 25.38 -21.08 -11.26
N LEU A 82 26.40 -21.73 -10.68
CA LEU A 82 27.81 -21.48 -10.97
C LEU A 82 28.41 -22.74 -11.63
N GLY A 83 28.69 -22.68 -12.94
CA GLY A 83 29.26 -23.82 -13.68
C GLY A 83 28.98 -23.81 -15.17
N TRP A 84 29.55 -24.78 -15.89
CA TRP A 84 29.36 -24.97 -17.35
C TRP A 84 27.89 -25.25 -17.69
N GLY A 85 27.27 -24.37 -18.48
CA GLY A 85 25.92 -24.47 -19.02
C GLY A 85 24.85 -23.67 -18.26
N SER A 86 25.19 -22.71 -17.38
CA SER A 86 24.20 -22.03 -16.54
C SER A 86 23.31 -21.01 -17.27
N GLY A 87 23.62 -20.66 -18.52
CA GLY A 87 22.81 -19.74 -19.32
C GLY A 87 23.28 -18.29 -19.18
N GLY A 88 22.69 -17.54 -18.25
CA GLY A 88 22.90 -16.11 -18.04
C GLY A 88 24.31 -15.77 -17.59
N ASN A 89 24.82 -16.38 -16.52
CA ASN A 89 26.21 -16.13 -16.09
C ASN A 89 27.22 -16.53 -17.19
N ASP A 90 26.95 -17.59 -17.94
CA ASP A 90 27.84 -18.10 -18.98
C ASP A 90 27.84 -17.27 -20.27
N CYS A 91 26.68 -16.77 -20.67
CA CYS A 91 26.44 -16.20 -22.00
C CYS A 91 26.01 -14.73 -21.97
N SER A 92 26.02 -14.06 -20.82
CA SER A 92 25.60 -12.65 -20.74
C SER A 92 26.58 -11.70 -20.07
N ILE A 93 26.42 -10.42 -20.38
CA ILE A 93 27.02 -9.30 -19.67
C ILE A 93 25.95 -8.67 -18.77
N SER A 94 26.10 -8.81 -17.45
CA SER A 94 25.22 -8.20 -16.45
C SER A 94 25.57 -6.75 -16.14
N ILE A 95 24.55 -5.88 -16.23
CA ILE A 95 24.60 -4.45 -15.92
C ILE A 95 23.65 -4.15 -14.76
N GLU A 96 24.20 -3.60 -13.68
CA GLU A 96 23.48 -3.21 -12.46
C GLU A 96 23.22 -1.69 -12.45
N HIS A 97 22.00 -1.28 -12.13
CA HIS A 97 21.58 0.13 -12.14
C HIS A 97 21.16 0.60 -10.74
N ALA A 98 21.61 1.78 -10.33
CA ALA A 98 21.27 2.38 -9.05
C ALA A 98 19.77 2.73 -8.96
N ASN A 99 19.14 2.29 -7.87
CA ASN A 99 17.73 2.55 -7.61
C ASN A 99 17.50 3.98 -7.08
N ASN A 100 16.46 4.65 -7.55
CA ASN A 100 15.97 5.91 -6.96
C ASN A 100 14.77 5.70 -6.02
N ASN A 101 14.15 4.52 -6.05
CA ASN A 101 13.06 4.14 -5.17
C ASN A 101 13.12 2.62 -4.86
N SER A 102 12.47 2.21 -3.77
CA SER A 102 12.32 0.79 -3.38
C SER A 102 10.86 0.31 -3.37
N ASN A 103 9.92 1.25 -3.56
CA ASN A 103 8.52 0.95 -3.74
C ASN A 103 7.84 1.97 -4.70
N PRO A 104 7.79 1.69 -6.00
CA PRO A 104 8.31 0.48 -6.62
C PRO A 104 9.87 0.58 -6.80
N TRP A 105 10.56 -0.48 -7.26
CA TRP A 105 12.04 -0.51 -7.44
C TRP A 105 12.58 0.25 -8.67
N THR A 106 12.20 1.50 -8.92
CA THR A 106 12.69 2.29 -10.06
C THR A 106 14.18 2.61 -9.95
N VAL A 107 14.79 2.95 -11.09
CA VAL A 107 16.17 3.44 -11.22
C VAL A 107 16.22 4.88 -11.72
N TYR A 108 17.34 5.56 -11.49
CA TYR A 108 17.55 6.95 -11.93
C TYR A 108 17.52 7.09 -13.46
N ASP A 109 17.02 8.22 -13.98
CA ASP A 109 16.96 8.50 -15.43
C ASP A 109 18.36 8.53 -16.06
N ALA A 110 19.35 9.11 -15.36
CA ALA A 110 20.74 9.09 -15.81
C ALA A 110 21.30 7.65 -15.87
N ALA A 111 20.87 6.78 -14.95
CA ALA A 111 21.22 5.37 -15.01
C ALA A 111 20.55 4.66 -16.19
N ILE A 112 19.28 5.00 -16.51
CA ILE A 112 18.59 4.49 -17.71
C ILE A 112 19.33 4.92 -18.97
N GLU A 113 19.66 6.20 -19.12
CA GLU A 113 20.31 6.74 -20.31
C GLU A 113 21.67 6.08 -20.56
N SER A 114 22.55 6.11 -19.54
CA SER A 114 23.88 5.51 -19.63
C SER A 114 23.80 3.99 -19.81
N GLY A 115 22.86 3.32 -19.15
CA GLY A 115 22.66 1.88 -19.29
C GLY A 115 22.16 1.47 -20.66
N ALA A 116 21.21 2.22 -21.21
CA ALA A 116 20.70 2.01 -22.55
C ALA A 116 21.80 2.20 -23.61
N HIS A 117 22.63 3.25 -23.47
CA HIS A 117 23.77 3.50 -24.35
C HIS A 117 24.82 2.38 -24.24
N LEU A 118 25.18 1.97 -23.03
CA LEU A 118 26.10 0.85 -22.80
C LEU A 118 25.57 -0.45 -23.40
N THR A 119 24.28 -0.74 -23.22
CA THR A 119 23.61 -1.91 -23.81
C THR A 119 23.72 -1.88 -25.33
N ALA A 120 23.49 -0.73 -25.97
CA ALA A 120 23.64 -0.56 -27.41
C ALA A 120 25.08 -0.81 -27.88
N ALA A 121 26.05 -0.23 -27.18
CA ALA A 121 27.47 -0.37 -27.47
C ALA A 121 27.93 -1.84 -27.40
N LEU A 122 27.58 -2.53 -26.31
CA LEU A 122 27.87 -3.95 -26.12
C LEU A 122 27.20 -4.80 -27.22
N CYS A 123 25.93 -4.52 -27.55
CA CYS A 123 25.22 -5.22 -28.62
C CYS A 123 25.90 -5.05 -29.98
N LYS A 124 26.37 -3.84 -30.31
CA LYS A 124 27.07 -3.56 -31.57
C LYS A 124 28.43 -4.26 -31.60
N ALA A 125 29.24 -4.08 -30.56
CA ALA A 125 30.62 -4.55 -30.54
C ALA A 125 30.72 -6.09 -30.51
N TYR A 126 29.80 -6.76 -29.79
CA TYR A 126 29.74 -8.22 -29.75
C TYR A 126 28.85 -8.84 -30.84
N GLY A 127 28.27 -8.03 -31.74
CA GLY A 127 27.48 -8.52 -32.86
C GLY A 127 26.17 -9.22 -32.45
N LEU A 128 25.55 -8.77 -31.35
CA LEU A 128 24.31 -9.35 -30.80
C LEU A 128 23.05 -8.92 -31.56
N GLY A 129 23.18 -7.97 -32.49
CA GLY A 129 22.06 -7.35 -33.19
C GLY A 129 21.47 -6.16 -32.44
N ARG A 130 20.42 -5.56 -33.01
CA ARG A 130 19.72 -4.41 -32.42
C ARG A 130 19.09 -4.80 -31.08
N PRO A 131 19.22 -4.01 -29.99
CA PRO A 131 18.65 -4.34 -28.69
C PRO A 131 17.15 -4.62 -28.75
N GLU A 132 16.74 -5.78 -28.28
CA GLU A 132 15.36 -6.24 -28.23
C GLU A 132 15.16 -7.07 -26.95
N TRP A 133 14.15 -6.66 -26.18
CA TRP A 133 13.79 -7.28 -24.91
C TRP A 133 13.37 -8.74 -25.12
N ASP A 134 13.79 -9.62 -24.22
CA ASP A 134 13.56 -11.08 -24.29
C ASP A 134 14.12 -11.77 -25.55
N VAL A 135 15.00 -11.09 -26.32
CA VAL A 135 15.68 -11.64 -27.49
C VAL A 135 17.20 -11.63 -27.30
N ASN A 136 17.80 -10.45 -27.16
CA ASN A 136 19.23 -10.27 -26.88
C ASN A 136 19.49 -9.40 -25.64
N VAL A 137 18.45 -8.76 -25.10
CA VAL A 137 18.46 -8.10 -23.79
C VAL A 137 17.49 -8.85 -22.88
N MET A 138 18.01 -9.46 -21.81
CA MET A 138 17.25 -10.31 -20.90
C MET A 138 17.11 -9.63 -19.53
N PRO A 139 15.94 -9.63 -18.90
CA PRO A 139 15.84 -9.27 -17.49
C PRO A 139 16.44 -10.37 -16.62
N HIS A 140 16.93 -10.03 -15.42
CA HIS A 140 17.42 -11.03 -14.46
C HIS A 140 16.44 -12.19 -14.22
N GLN A 141 15.14 -11.90 -14.17
CA GLN A 141 14.08 -12.91 -14.01
C GLN A 141 14.03 -13.99 -15.11
N HIS A 142 14.61 -13.72 -16.29
CA HIS A 142 14.73 -14.70 -17.36
C HIS A 142 15.57 -15.90 -16.90
N TRP A 143 16.59 -15.64 -16.08
CA TRP A 143 17.57 -16.63 -15.63
C TRP A 143 17.18 -17.30 -14.32
N SER A 144 16.67 -16.53 -13.35
CA SER A 144 16.24 -17.04 -12.05
C SER A 144 14.88 -16.49 -11.67
N SER A 145 13.93 -17.39 -11.40
CA SER A 145 12.54 -17.04 -11.13
C SER A 145 12.36 -16.08 -9.95
N THR A 146 11.30 -15.28 -10.03
CA THR A 146 10.88 -14.30 -9.04
C THR A 146 9.91 -14.87 -8.00
N ALA A 147 9.97 -14.32 -6.79
CA ALA A 147 9.00 -14.34 -5.70
C ALA A 147 7.53 -14.62 -6.09
N CYS A 148 7.04 -15.86 -5.99
CA CYS A 148 5.68 -16.24 -6.42
C CYS A 148 4.84 -17.00 -5.38
N LEU A 149 3.54 -17.10 -5.67
CA LEU A 149 2.50 -17.75 -4.87
C LEU A 149 1.83 -18.89 -5.68
N PRO A 150 1.37 -19.98 -5.03
CA PRO A 150 0.62 -21.04 -5.70
C PRO A 150 -0.73 -20.56 -6.26
N ILE A 151 -0.93 -20.72 -7.56
CA ILE A 151 -2.07 -20.10 -8.27
C ILE A 151 -3.44 -20.72 -7.95
N LYS A 152 -3.44 -21.94 -7.40
CA LYS A 152 -4.67 -22.73 -7.12
C LYS A 152 -5.18 -22.56 -5.69
N THR A 153 -4.38 -22.00 -4.80
CA THR A 153 -4.74 -21.83 -3.39
C THR A 153 -4.74 -20.38 -2.95
N THR A 154 -4.15 -19.48 -3.75
CA THR A 154 -4.11 -18.05 -3.50
C THR A 154 -5.25 -17.36 -4.23
N GLU A 155 -6.04 -16.59 -3.49
CA GLU A 155 -7.02 -15.65 -4.00
C GLU A 155 -6.56 -14.22 -3.68
N LEU A 156 -6.90 -13.27 -4.55
CA LEU A 156 -6.76 -11.83 -4.33
C LEU A 156 -8.16 -11.23 -4.17
N LEU A 157 -8.29 -10.21 -3.34
CA LEU A 157 -9.54 -9.47 -3.23
C LEU A 157 -9.64 -8.46 -4.39
N THR A 158 -10.70 -8.53 -5.16
CA THR A 158 -11.06 -7.58 -6.23
C THR A 158 -12.33 -6.82 -5.84
N LYS A 159 -12.71 -5.81 -6.64
CA LYS A 159 -14.00 -5.11 -6.49
C LYS A 159 -15.22 -6.04 -6.65
N ASN A 160 -15.06 -7.20 -7.27
CA ASN A 160 -16.10 -8.21 -7.44
C ASN A 160 -15.98 -9.38 -6.44
N GLY A 161 -15.15 -9.23 -5.40
CA GLY A 161 -14.89 -10.25 -4.39
C GLY A 161 -13.59 -11.03 -4.60
N TRP A 162 -13.45 -12.13 -3.87
CA TRP A 162 -12.25 -12.97 -3.90
C TRP A 162 -12.13 -13.74 -5.21
N LYS A 163 -11.00 -13.56 -5.89
CA LYS A 163 -10.72 -14.18 -7.19
C LYS A 163 -9.41 -14.94 -7.14
N LEU A 164 -9.37 -16.15 -7.71
CA LEU A 164 -8.17 -16.99 -7.73
C LEU A 164 -7.06 -16.33 -8.54
N LEU A 165 -5.81 -16.43 -8.05
CA LEU A 165 -4.64 -15.84 -8.72
C LEU A 165 -4.47 -16.33 -10.16
N LYS A 166 -4.82 -17.58 -10.45
CA LYS A 166 -4.78 -18.13 -11.82
C LYS A 166 -5.70 -17.39 -12.82
N ASP A 167 -6.71 -16.68 -12.33
CA ASP A 167 -7.74 -16.02 -13.13
C ASP A 167 -7.56 -14.48 -13.13
N ILE A 168 -6.55 -13.94 -12.43
CA ILE A 168 -6.27 -12.50 -12.39
C ILE A 168 -5.60 -12.06 -13.69
N GLU A 169 -6.10 -10.97 -14.27
CA GLU A 169 -5.59 -10.38 -15.51
C GLU A 169 -4.94 -9.01 -15.26
N VAL A 170 -4.11 -8.57 -16.22
CA VAL A 170 -3.54 -7.23 -16.22
C VAL A 170 -4.65 -6.19 -16.35
N GLY A 171 -4.57 -5.12 -15.56
CA GLY A 171 -5.56 -4.04 -15.50
C GLY A 171 -6.64 -4.23 -14.44
N GLU A 172 -6.86 -5.45 -13.93
CA GLU A 172 -7.80 -5.67 -12.83
C GLU A 172 -7.33 -4.98 -11.55
N GLU A 173 -8.26 -4.38 -10.81
CA GLU A 173 -7.96 -3.75 -9.53
C GLU A 173 -8.03 -4.77 -8.39
N VAL A 174 -6.92 -4.87 -7.65
CA VAL A 174 -6.79 -5.74 -6.48
C VAL A 174 -6.49 -4.94 -5.23
N ALA A 175 -7.02 -5.39 -4.10
CA ALA A 175 -6.78 -4.81 -2.80
C ALA A 175 -5.28 -4.92 -2.46
N SER A 176 -4.64 -3.76 -2.31
CA SER A 176 -3.21 -3.63 -2.17
C SER A 176 -2.88 -2.79 -0.94
N ALA A 177 -1.89 -3.21 -0.17
CA ALA A 177 -1.54 -2.55 1.08
C ALA A 177 -0.46 -1.48 0.84
N VAL A 178 -0.61 -0.33 1.48
CA VAL A 178 0.46 0.66 1.65
C VAL A 178 1.30 0.22 2.85
N MET A 179 2.61 0.24 2.71
CA MET A 179 3.52 -0.28 3.73
C MET A 179 3.43 0.52 5.04
N ASP A 180 3.39 1.84 4.95
CA ASP A 180 3.58 2.75 6.09
C ASP A 180 2.50 2.63 7.15
N ASP A 181 1.25 2.37 6.75
CA ASP A 181 0.09 2.37 7.65
C ASP A 181 -0.85 1.16 7.49
N LEU A 182 -0.53 0.24 6.57
CA LEU A 182 -1.40 -0.86 6.15
C LEU A 182 -2.78 -0.41 5.66
N SER A 183 -2.91 0.81 5.14
CA SER A 183 -4.10 1.19 4.40
C SER A 183 -4.24 0.31 3.16
N ILE A 184 -5.48 -0.03 2.81
CA ILE A 184 -5.80 -0.85 1.66
C ILE A 184 -6.39 0.05 0.59
N VAL A 185 -5.73 0.08 -0.57
CA VAL A 185 -6.13 0.81 -1.77
C VAL A 185 -6.39 -0.16 -2.92
N TRP A 186 -7.16 0.29 -3.90
CA TRP A 186 -7.33 -0.44 -5.16
C TRP A 186 -6.17 -0.12 -6.09
N CYS A 187 -5.42 -1.13 -6.51
CA CYS A 187 -4.35 -0.95 -7.49
C CYS A 187 -4.58 -1.83 -8.72
N PRO A 188 -4.44 -1.27 -9.94
CA PRO A 188 -4.47 -2.07 -11.15
C PRO A 188 -3.24 -2.99 -11.20
N VAL A 189 -3.47 -4.25 -11.57
CA VAL A 189 -2.41 -5.21 -11.83
C VAL A 189 -1.64 -4.76 -13.07
N LYS A 190 -0.36 -4.41 -12.89
CA LYS A 190 0.53 -3.98 -13.99
C LYS A 190 1.08 -5.15 -14.79
N ARG A 191 1.22 -6.29 -14.13
CA ARG A 191 1.79 -7.50 -14.71
C ARG A 191 1.30 -8.75 -13.98
N VAL A 192 1.15 -9.83 -14.73
CA VAL A 192 1.01 -11.19 -14.20
C VAL A 192 2.24 -12.00 -14.62
N VAL A 193 2.89 -12.67 -13.68
CA VAL A 193 4.03 -13.55 -13.96
C VAL A 193 3.51 -14.79 -14.69
N PRO A 194 4.08 -15.19 -15.85
CA PRO A 194 3.68 -16.42 -16.52
C PRO A 194 3.76 -17.62 -15.57
N VAL A 195 2.77 -18.50 -15.65
CA VAL A 195 2.71 -19.67 -14.75
C VAL A 195 3.92 -20.58 -15.00
N TYR A 196 4.61 -20.96 -13.92
CA TYR A 196 5.69 -21.94 -13.96
C TYR A 196 5.60 -22.87 -12.76
N LYS A 197 6.35 -23.98 -12.81
CA LYS A 197 6.38 -24.95 -11.71
C LYS A 197 7.64 -24.80 -10.87
N THR A 198 7.48 -24.82 -9.55
CA THR A 198 8.61 -24.78 -8.62
C THR A 198 8.24 -25.36 -7.25
N HIS A 199 9.17 -25.30 -6.30
CA HIS A 199 8.94 -25.66 -4.92
C HIS A 199 8.47 -24.46 -4.10
N CYS A 200 7.52 -24.71 -3.20
CA CYS A 200 7.09 -23.73 -2.21
C CYS A 200 7.37 -24.22 -0.80
N TRP A 201 7.14 -23.33 0.15
CA TRP A 201 7.28 -23.60 1.58
C TRP A 201 6.01 -23.17 2.28
N MET A 202 5.37 -24.09 2.98
CA MET A 202 4.16 -23.84 3.76
C MET A 202 4.51 -23.65 5.24
N SER A 203 4.08 -22.54 5.85
CA SER A 203 4.13 -22.36 7.30
C SER A 203 2.86 -21.65 7.80
N ARG A 204 2.29 -22.18 8.89
CA ARG A 204 0.98 -21.84 9.46
C ARG A 204 -0.18 -22.01 8.47
N ASP A 205 -0.28 -21.11 7.50
CA ASP A 205 -1.33 -21.08 6.47
C ASP A 205 -0.84 -20.35 5.19
N LEU A 206 0.45 -19.97 5.12
CA LEU A 206 1.06 -19.29 3.97
C LEU A 206 2.02 -20.22 3.25
N GLU A 207 1.79 -20.43 1.96
CA GLU A 207 2.61 -21.15 1.01
C GLU A 207 3.09 -20.20 -0.10
N ALA A 208 4.41 -20.06 -0.21
CA ALA A 208 5.05 -19.20 -1.20
C ALA A 208 6.41 -19.79 -1.62
N THR A 209 6.98 -19.29 -2.73
CA THR A 209 8.38 -19.60 -3.08
C THR A 209 9.33 -19.07 -2.00
N SER A 210 10.53 -19.65 -1.88
CA SER A 210 11.48 -19.29 -0.81
C SER A 210 11.89 -17.82 -0.81
N ASP A 211 11.91 -17.19 -1.97
CA ASP A 211 12.32 -15.82 -2.21
C ASP A 211 11.15 -14.83 -2.17
N HIS A 212 9.91 -15.29 -1.92
CA HIS A 212 8.73 -14.42 -1.93
C HIS A 212 8.84 -13.31 -0.88
N ARG A 213 8.53 -12.06 -1.24
CA ARG A 213 8.64 -10.90 -0.36
C ARG A 213 7.52 -10.92 0.67
N ILE A 214 7.86 -10.68 1.92
CA ILE A 214 6.93 -10.69 3.04
C ILE A 214 7.14 -9.42 3.86
N LEU A 215 6.06 -8.65 4.02
CA LEU A 215 5.98 -7.59 5.02
C LEU A 215 5.84 -8.25 6.40
N ALA A 216 6.70 -7.87 7.34
CA ALA A 216 6.68 -8.40 8.69
C ALA A 216 7.16 -7.36 9.70
N LYS A 217 6.81 -7.57 10.96
CA LYS A 217 7.45 -6.92 12.09
C LYS A 217 8.44 -7.87 12.77
N ALA A 218 9.61 -7.35 13.10
CA ALA A 218 10.60 -8.03 13.92
C ALA A 218 10.23 -7.91 15.42
N TYR A 219 11.00 -8.59 16.29
CA TYR A 219 10.73 -8.61 17.74
C TYR A 219 10.74 -7.23 18.41
N ASN A 220 11.53 -6.29 17.87
CA ASN A 220 11.62 -4.91 18.33
C ASN A 220 10.55 -4.00 17.70
N ASP A 221 9.49 -4.58 17.12
CA ASP A 221 8.39 -3.89 16.42
C ASP A 221 8.82 -3.09 15.17
N THR A 222 10.07 -3.25 14.71
CA THR A 222 10.52 -2.67 13.45
C THR A 222 9.91 -3.40 12.28
N GLU A 223 9.35 -2.64 11.34
CA GLU A 223 8.85 -3.15 10.07
C GLU A 223 10.00 -3.51 9.14
N VAL A 224 9.89 -4.69 8.54
CA VAL A 224 10.90 -5.26 7.66
C VAL A 224 10.24 -5.94 6.47
N VAL A 225 10.90 -5.87 5.32
CA VAL A 225 10.61 -6.72 4.17
C VAL A 225 11.68 -7.79 4.09
N LYS A 226 11.26 -9.05 4.14
CA LYS A 226 12.17 -10.19 4.06
C LYS A 226 11.70 -11.22 3.05
N GLN A 227 12.62 -12.07 2.62
CA GLN A 227 12.25 -13.23 1.83
C GLN A 227 11.57 -14.27 2.71
N TRP A 228 10.64 -15.03 2.14
CA TRP A 228 9.87 -16.02 2.88
C TRP A 228 10.77 -17.04 3.59
N LYS A 229 11.89 -17.42 2.99
CA LYS A 229 12.88 -18.33 3.60
C LYS A 229 13.51 -17.82 4.89
N GLU A 230 13.64 -16.50 5.04
CA GLU A 230 14.15 -15.86 6.25
C GLU A 230 13.09 -15.77 7.35
N ILE A 231 11.80 -15.74 6.97
CA ILE A 231 10.68 -15.69 7.92
C ILE A 231 10.31 -17.10 8.39
N CYS A 232 10.21 -18.06 7.46
CA CYS A 232 9.73 -19.42 7.72
C CYS A 232 10.85 -20.42 8.05
N GLY A 233 12.12 -20.06 7.81
CA GLY A 233 13.27 -20.88 8.22
C GLY A 233 13.59 -22.07 7.33
N CYS A 234 13.24 -22.01 6.05
CA CYS A 234 13.38 -23.18 5.18
C CYS A 234 14.78 -23.42 4.60
N THR A 235 15.64 -22.39 4.52
CA THR A 235 16.98 -22.51 3.88
C THR A 235 18.17 -22.23 4.81
N SER A 236 17.96 -21.66 6.00
CA SER A 236 19.02 -21.49 7.01
C SER A 236 18.46 -21.78 8.40
N LYS A 237 19.03 -22.78 9.09
CA LYS A 237 18.61 -23.21 10.44
C LYS A 237 19.21 -22.36 11.57
N ASN A 238 19.47 -21.07 11.33
CA ASN A 238 20.05 -20.20 12.35
C ASN A 238 18.99 -19.19 12.86
N ALA A 239 18.69 -19.32 14.16
CA ALA A 239 17.90 -18.46 15.04
C ALA A 239 16.39 -18.74 15.20
N THR A 240 15.99 -18.77 16.47
CA THR A 240 14.62 -18.86 17.05
C THR A 240 13.75 -17.61 16.79
N SER A 241 14.03 -16.87 15.73
CA SER A 241 13.38 -15.58 15.47
C SER A 241 11.89 -15.78 15.16
N THR A 242 11.07 -14.91 15.75
CA THR A 242 9.63 -14.83 15.48
C THR A 242 9.34 -13.52 14.79
N TYR A 243 8.53 -13.60 13.74
CA TYR A 243 8.06 -12.46 12.97
C TYR A 243 6.55 -12.36 13.05
N TRP A 244 6.04 -11.14 12.93
CA TRP A 244 4.61 -10.85 12.91
C TRP A 244 4.23 -10.38 11.52
N ILE A 245 3.45 -11.19 10.81
CA ILE A 245 3.00 -10.84 9.46
C ILE A 245 1.55 -10.33 9.50
N PRO A 246 1.24 -9.26 8.76
CA PRO A 246 -0.10 -8.68 8.75
C PRO A 246 -1.10 -9.57 8.00
N ASN A 247 -2.28 -9.73 8.59
CA ASN A 247 -3.42 -10.49 8.06
C ASN A 247 -4.46 -9.58 7.39
N ALA A 248 -4.43 -8.28 7.71
CA ALA A 248 -5.49 -7.33 7.40
C ALA A 248 -4.94 -5.89 7.47
N GLY A 249 -5.60 -4.99 6.77
CA GLY A 249 -5.31 -3.56 6.72
C GLY A 249 -6.59 -2.73 6.84
N PHE A 250 -6.50 -1.44 6.59
CA PHE A 250 -7.65 -0.52 6.70
C PHE A 250 -8.02 0.09 5.35
N MET A 251 -9.21 -0.19 4.85
CA MET A 251 -9.77 0.57 3.74
C MET A 251 -10.53 1.77 4.30
N TYR A 252 -10.38 2.92 3.65
CA TYR A 252 -11.11 4.15 3.95
C TYR A 252 -12.08 4.48 2.81
N GLY A 253 -13.14 5.21 3.13
CA GLY A 253 -14.18 5.61 2.20
C GLY A 253 -15.33 6.31 2.93
N ASP A 254 -16.22 6.94 2.16
CA ASP A 254 -17.29 7.79 2.68
C ASP A 254 -18.28 7.03 3.58
N GLY A 255 -18.55 5.78 3.21
CA GLY A 255 -19.49 4.92 3.91
C GLY A 255 -20.85 4.88 3.25
N LEU A 256 -21.72 4.05 3.81
CA LEU A 256 -23.12 3.96 3.42
C LEU A 256 -23.91 5.09 4.09
N ASP A 257 -24.86 5.69 3.37
CA ASP A 257 -25.78 6.69 3.93
C ASP A 257 -26.87 6.00 4.77
N ILE A 258 -26.46 5.42 5.88
CA ILE A 258 -27.30 4.73 6.87
C ILE A 258 -26.77 4.99 8.27
N THR A 259 -27.68 5.02 9.23
CA THR A 259 -27.37 5.13 10.66
C THR A 259 -26.83 3.83 11.24
N ASP A 260 -26.20 3.92 12.41
CA ASP A 260 -25.70 2.75 13.16
C ASP A 260 -26.84 1.75 13.49
N SER A 261 -28.03 2.24 13.85
CA SER A 261 -29.19 1.40 14.13
C SER A 261 -29.74 0.71 12.87
N GLU A 262 -29.75 1.41 11.73
CA GLU A 262 -30.12 0.82 10.45
C GLU A 262 -29.13 -0.27 10.01
N LEU A 263 -27.81 -0.02 10.16
CA LEU A 263 -26.78 -1.01 9.86
C LEU A 263 -26.95 -2.27 10.72
N GLU A 264 -27.15 -2.11 12.03
CA GLU A 264 -27.38 -3.26 12.91
C GLU A 264 -28.69 -3.99 12.58
N LEU A 265 -29.73 -3.26 12.16
CA LEU A 265 -31.00 -3.87 11.76
C LEU A 265 -30.86 -4.70 10.47
N ILE A 266 -30.02 -4.28 9.51
CA ILE A 266 -29.65 -5.10 8.34
C ILE A 266 -29.02 -6.42 8.78
N VAL A 267 -28.08 -6.38 9.73
CA VAL A 267 -27.43 -7.57 10.29
C VAL A 267 -28.45 -8.47 11.01
N ALA A 268 -29.35 -7.89 11.80
CA ALA A 268 -30.40 -8.61 12.49
C ALA A 268 -31.34 -9.33 11.52
N VAL A 269 -31.78 -8.66 10.44
CA VAL A 269 -32.62 -9.27 9.40
C VAL A 269 -31.87 -10.41 8.72
N GLN A 270 -30.62 -10.22 8.32
CA GLN A 270 -29.82 -11.28 7.71
C GLN A 270 -29.80 -12.54 8.60
N ALA A 271 -29.51 -12.36 9.89
CA ALA A 271 -29.37 -13.43 10.88
C ALA A 271 -30.68 -14.16 11.18
N ASP A 272 -31.70 -13.43 11.68
CA ASP A 272 -32.88 -14.03 12.30
C ASP A 272 -34.21 -13.65 11.62
N GLY A 273 -34.18 -12.78 10.61
CA GLY A 273 -35.36 -12.36 9.88
C GLY A 273 -35.95 -13.48 9.01
N HIS A 274 -37.26 -13.47 8.81
CA HIS A 274 -37.96 -14.34 7.88
C HIS A 274 -38.90 -13.52 7.02
N TYR A 275 -38.77 -13.61 5.69
CA TYR A 275 -39.66 -12.92 4.76
C TYR A 275 -40.95 -13.70 4.60
N SER A 276 -42.02 -13.18 5.20
CA SER A 276 -43.36 -13.76 5.06
C SER A 276 -43.93 -13.41 3.68
N ARG A 277 -44.55 -14.40 3.03
CA ARG A 277 -45.15 -14.27 1.70
C ARG A 277 -46.66 -14.49 1.76
N ASP A 278 -47.42 -13.67 1.04
CA ASP A 278 -48.85 -13.90 0.87
C ASP A 278 -49.10 -14.78 -0.37
N SER A 279 -49.37 -16.06 -0.13
CA SER A 279 -49.73 -17.04 -1.18
C SER A 279 -50.95 -16.63 -2.03
N ARG A 280 -51.79 -15.71 -1.55
CA ARG A 280 -52.97 -15.21 -2.27
C ARG A 280 -52.65 -14.03 -3.18
N ARG A 281 -51.45 -13.44 -3.05
CA ARG A 281 -50.97 -12.29 -3.84
C ARG A 281 -49.69 -12.65 -4.58
N ASP A 282 -49.75 -13.73 -5.36
CA ASP A 282 -48.63 -14.20 -6.21
C ASP A 282 -47.31 -14.38 -5.43
N ASN A 283 -47.38 -14.85 -4.17
CA ASN A 283 -46.23 -15.00 -3.27
C ASN A 283 -45.42 -13.72 -3.04
N ALA A 284 -46.03 -12.54 -3.16
CA ALA A 284 -45.41 -11.27 -2.83
C ALA A 284 -44.97 -11.21 -1.35
N ILE A 285 -43.85 -10.54 -1.08
CA ILE A 285 -43.38 -10.28 0.28
C ILE A 285 -44.38 -9.35 0.98
N GLU A 286 -44.79 -9.75 2.18
CA GLU A 286 -45.77 -9.02 2.99
C GLU A 286 -45.11 -8.29 4.17
N ASN A 287 -44.15 -8.94 4.85
CA ASN A 287 -43.52 -8.42 6.06
C ASN A 287 -42.22 -9.17 6.37
N VAL A 288 -41.44 -8.61 7.30
CA VAL A 288 -40.29 -9.28 7.92
C VAL A 288 -40.69 -9.76 9.31
N ARG A 289 -40.50 -11.04 9.59
CA ARG A 289 -40.86 -11.67 10.85
C ARG A 289 -39.63 -12.11 11.61
N PHE A 290 -39.59 -11.83 12.90
CA PHE A 290 -38.60 -12.32 13.85
C PHE A 290 -39.26 -13.21 14.88
N HIS A 291 -38.61 -14.33 15.19
CA HIS A 291 -39.10 -15.30 16.16
C HIS A 291 -38.01 -15.62 17.19
N PHE A 292 -38.18 -15.17 18.44
CA PHE A 292 -37.14 -15.24 19.47
C PHE A 292 -37.58 -15.98 20.73
N ALA A 293 -36.66 -16.78 21.27
CA ALA A 293 -36.74 -17.32 22.63
C ALA A 293 -35.84 -16.56 23.63
N LYS A 294 -34.89 -15.75 23.14
CA LYS A 294 -33.89 -15.06 23.96
C LYS A 294 -34.28 -13.60 24.18
N GLN A 295 -34.56 -13.23 25.44
CA GLN A 295 -34.97 -11.86 25.81
C GLN A 295 -33.99 -10.78 25.30
N ARG A 296 -32.68 -11.01 25.40
CA ARG A 296 -31.65 -10.06 24.90
C ARG A 296 -31.84 -9.65 23.43
N LYS A 297 -32.16 -10.60 22.55
CA LYS A 297 -32.37 -10.31 21.12
C LYS A 297 -33.67 -9.54 20.89
N LEU A 298 -34.70 -9.85 21.68
CA LEU A 298 -35.98 -9.15 21.64
C LEU A 298 -35.83 -7.69 22.09
N ASP A 299 -35.20 -7.47 23.24
CA ASP A 299 -34.96 -6.12 23.78
C ASP A 299 -34.16 -5.29 22.77
N ARG A 300 -33.07 -5.85 22.22
CA ARG A 300 -32.28 -5.15 21.23
C ARG A 300 -33.04 -4.88 19.93
N LEU A 301 -33.87 -5.80 19.46
CA LEU A 301 -34.71 -5.56 18.28
C LEU A 301 -35.69 -4.40 18.52
N PHE A 302 -36.30 -4.30 19.70
CA PHE A 302 -37.19 -3.19 20.01
C PHE A 302 -36.47 -1.85 20.02
N ASP A 303 -35.29 -1.76 20.64
CA ASP A 303 -34.47 -0.54 20.60
C ASP A 303 -34.21 -0.11 19.15
N LEU A 304 -33.80 -1.04 18.28
CA LEU A 304 -33.51 -0.75 16.87
C LEU A 304 -34.77 -0.30 16.11
N LEU A 305 -35.91 -0.95 16.32
CA LEU A 305 -37.16 -0.60 15.64
C LEU A 305 -37.71 0.75 16.11
N ASP A 306 -37.58 1.06 17.41
CA ASP A 306 -38.00 2.33 17.98
C ASP A 306 -37.08 3.49 17.50
N ASP A 307 -35.76 3.26 17.43
CA ASP A 307 -34.79 4.23 16.91
C ASP A 307 -34.99 4.55 15.42
N THR A 308 -35.30 3.52 14.63
CA THR A 308 -35.47 3.65 13.17
C THR A 308 -36.89 4.00 12.75
N GLY A 309 -37.86 3.86 13.65
CA GLY A 309 -39.27 4.16 13.38
C GLY A 309 -40.00 3.14 12.50
N PHE A 310 -39.44 1.94 12.29
CA PHE A 310 -40.15 0.90 11.54
C PHE A 310 -41.34 0.36 12.35
N GLU A 311 -42.54 0.50 11.80
CA GLU A 311 -43.76 0.00 12.44
C GLU A 311 -43.77 -1.54 12.55
N TYR A 312 -44.10 -2.03 13.73
CA TYR A 312 -44.17 -3.46 14.04
C TYR A 312 -45.36 -3.84 14.91
N SER A 313 -45.67 -5.13 14.92
CA SER A 313 -46.59 -5.76 15.87
C SER A 313 -45.87 -6.85 16.65
N TYR A 314 -46.29 -7.06 17.90
CA TYR A 314 -45.66 -7.99 18.83
C TYR A 314 -46.68 -8.97 19.41
N ASN A 315 -46.32 -10.25 19.48
CA ASN A 315 -47.13 -11.30 20.08
C ASN A 315 -46.29 -12.26 20.94
N LEU A 316 -46.70 -12.48 22.19
CA LEU A 316 -46.18 -13.56 23.04
C LEU A 316 -46.92 -14.88 22.72
N LYS A 317 -46.18 -15.91 22.34
CA LYS A 317 -46.72 -17.25 22.03
C LYS A 317 -46.91 -18.08 23.31
N LYS A 318 -47.75 -19.10 23.21
CA LYS A 318 -48.08 -20.00 24.34
C LYS A 318 -46.88 -20.80 24.85
N ASP A 319 -45.88 -21.05 24.00
CA ASP A 319 -44.64 -21.74 24.34
C ASP A 319 -43.58 -20.83 24.97
N GLY A 320 -43.91 -19.54 25.21
CA GLY A 320 -43.01 -18.56 25.79
C GLY A 320 -42.08 -17.88 24.79
N THR A 321 -42.22 -18.16 23.49
CA THR A 321 -41.47 -17.47 22.43
C THR A 321 -42.16 -16.18 22.01
N HIS A 322 -41.40 -15.28 21.40
CA HIS A 322 -41.81 -13.94 21.02
C HIS A 322 -41.81 -13.81 19.51
N ASP A 323 -42.84 -13.19 18.98
CA ASP A 323 -43.07 -13.04 17.55
C ASP A 323 -43.26 -11.57 17.22
N VAL A 324 -42.30 -11.00 16.48
CA VAL A 324 -42.29 -9.60 16.05
C VAL A 324 -42.46 -9.56 14.54
N ILE A 325 -43.46 -8.84 14.06
CA ILE A 325 -43.78 -8.72 12.64
C ILE A 325 -43.64 -7.25 12.26
N VAL A 326 -42.66 -6.95 11.42
CA VAL A 326 -42.34 -5.61 10.94
C VAL A 326 -42.88 -5.42 9.53
N ASN A 327 -43.47 -4.25 9.26
CA ASN A 327 -44.08 -3.95 7.97
C ASN A 327 -43.11 -4.12 6.79
N LYS A 328 -43.67 -4.28 5.57
CA LYS A 328 -42.92 -4.48 4.31
C LYS A 328 -41.81 -3.45 4.07
N SER A 329 -41.96 -2.23 4.60
CA SER A 329 -40.93 -1.18 4.47
C SER A 329 -39.56 -1.61 4.98
N LEU A 330 -39.48 -2.47 6.00
CA LEU A 330 -38.19 -3.01 6.45
C LEU A 330 -37.55 -3.91 5.39
N TYR A 331 -38.34 -4.75 4.71
CA TYR A 331 -37.85 -5.56 3.58
C TYR A 331 -37.34 -4.66 2.45
N ASP A 332 -38.14 -3.66 2.06
CA ASP A 332 -37.78 -2.73 0.98
C ASP A 332 -36.53 -1.91 1.31
N PHE A 333 -36.28 -1.65 2.59
CA PHE A 333 -35.05 -1.01 3.05
C PHE A 333 -33.84 -1.95 2.99
N VAL A 334 -33.88 -3.10 3.66
CA VAL A 334 -32.69 -3.96 3.82
C VAL A 334 -32.23 -4.61 2.51
N GLU A 335 -33.15 -4.88 1.57
CA GLU A 335 -32.82 -5.47 0.27
C GLU A 335 -32.24 -4.46 -0.74
N GLN A 336 -32.04 -3.20 -0.32
CA GLN A 336 -31.13 -2.29 -1.03
C GLN A 336 -29.66 -2.66 -0.79
N TYR A 337 -29.38 -3.42 0.27
CA TYR A 337 -28.03 -3.79 0.71
C TYR A 337 -27.79 -5.30 0.72
N LEU A 338 -28.86 -6.09 0.91
CA LEU A 338 -28.86 -7.55 0.87
C LEU A 338 -29.43 -8.06 -0.46
N ASP A 339 -29.05 -9.28 -0.84
CA ASP A 339 -29.69 -10.04 -1.92
C ASP A 339 -30.39 -11.26 -1.32
N ASN A 340 -31.71 -11.18 -1.13
CA ASN A 340 -32.53 -12.21 -0.50
C ASN A 340 -31.94 -12.69 0.84
N LYS A 341 -31.71 -11.73 1.75
CA LYS A 341 -31.03 -11.93 3.04
C LYS A 341 -29.56 -12.34 2.98
N HIS A 342 -28.90 -12.30 1.83
CA HIS A 342 -27.47 -12.59 1.74
C HIS A 342 -26.68 -11.29 1.73
N PHE A 343 -25.52 -11.29 2.39
CA PHE A 343 -24.63 -10.15 2.32
C PHE A 343 -24.07 -10.03 0.90
N THR A 344 -23.99 -8.80 0.39
CA THR A 344 -23.43 -8.50 -0.93
C THR A 344 -22.02 -7.93 -0.80
N ILE A 345 -21.22 -8.07 -1.85
CA ILE A 345 -19.89 -7.43 -1.92
C ILE A 345 -20.02 -5.91 -1.88
N GLU A 346 -21.02 -5.36 -2.57
CA GLU A 346 -21.31 -3.92 -2.61
C GLU A 346 -21.58 -3.35 -1.21
N PHE A 347 -22.40 -4.04 -0.41
CA PHE A 347 -22.63 -3.67 0.98
C PHE A 347 -21.34 -3.72 1.82
N GLY A 348 -20.56 -4.80 1.67
CA GLY A 348 -19.30 -4.95 2.41
C GLY A 348 -18.23 -3.89 2.07
N LEU A 349 -18.12 -3.53 0.79
CA LEU A 349 -17.18 -2.52 0.30
C LEU A 349 -17.65 -1.09 0.54
N GLY A 350 -18.96 -0.84 0.50
CA GLY A 350 -19.55 0.49 0.63
C GLY A 350 -19.47 1.05 2.06
N MET A 351 -19.30 0.21 3.08
CA MET A 351 -19.12 0.67 4.46
C MET A 351 -17.85 1.52 4.63
N ASN A 352 -17.85 2.46 5.57
CA ASN A 352 -16.61 3.10 6.04
C ASN A 352 -15.99 2.30 7.19
N LYS A 353 -14.90 2.83 7.77
CA LYS A 353 -14.18 2.17 8.87
C LYS A 353 -15.10 1.93 10.09
N HIS A 354 -15.79 2.97 10.57
CA HIS A 354 -16.70 2.89 11.72
C HIS A 354 -17.80 1.86 11.49
N GLN A 355 -18.45 1.92 10.33
CA GLN A 355 -19.53 0.99 9.97
C GLN A 355 -19.04 -0.46 9.93
N ARG A 356 -17.87 -0.75 9.34
CA ARG A 356 -17.33 -2.11 9.35
C ARG A 356 -16.98 -2.59 10.77
N GLU A 357 -16.44 -1.72 11.62
CA GLU A 357 -16.15 -2.04 13.03
C GLU A 357 -17.44 -2.37 13.79
N LEU A 358 -18.49 -1.55 13.62
CA LEU A 358 -19.80 -1.80 14.19
C LEU A 358 -20.41 -3.10 13.65
N PHE A 359 -20.34 -3.35 12.34
CA PHE A 359 -20.80 -4.58 11.70
C PHE A 359 -20.16 -5.82 12.33
N LEU A 360 -18.82 -5.81 12.48
CA LEU A 360 -18.07 -6.94 13.05
C LEU A 360 -18.35 -7.15 14.54
N ASP A 361 -18.64 -6.09 15.30
CA ASP A 361 -19.08 -6.23 16.69
C ASP A 361 -20.49 -6.81 16.77
N ARG A 362 -21.44 -6.28 16.00
CA ARG A 362 -22.85 -6.65 16.07
C ARG A 362 -23.16 -8.00 15.46
N ILE A 363 -22.43 -8.44 14.44
CA ILE A 363 -22.64 -9.78 13.86
C ILE A 363 -22.45 -10.88 14.90
N LEU A 364 -21.58 -10.67 15.91
CA LEU A 364 -21.37 -11.63 17.00
C LEU A 364 -22.56 -11.77 17.97
N ASP A 365 -23.45 -10.77 18.00
CA ASP A 365 -24.66 -10.78 18.83
C ASP A 365 -25.87 -11.41 18.15
N TRP A 366 -25.92 -11.30 16.82
CA TRP A 366 -27.01 -11.74 15.98
C TRP A 366 -26.77 -13.16 15.44
N ASP A 367 -25.74 -13.36 14.62
CA ASP A 367 -25.51 -14.61 13.88
C ASP A 367 -24.21 -15.34 14.30
N GLY A 368 -23.35 -14.65 15.06
CA GLY A 368 -22.08 -15.17 15.55
C GLY A 368 -22.09 -15.58 17.03
N CYS A 369 -20.90 -15.78 17.56
CA CYS A 369 -20.66 -16.17 18.95
C CYS A 369 -19.56 -15.31 19.58
N ARG A 370 -19.94 -14.37 20.45
CA ARG A 370 -18.96 -13.55 21.21
C ARG A 370 -17.93 -14.38 21.97
N ALA A 371 -18.34 -15.48 22.61
CA ALA A 371 -17.43 -16.34 23.39
C ALA A 371 -16.41 -17.08 22.51
N GLY A 372 -16.79 -17.47 21.29
CA GLY A 372 -15.91 -18.11 20.30
C GLY A 372 -15.11 -17.12 19.46
N ASN A 373 -15.52 -15.84 19.48
CA ASN A 373 -15.06 -14.79 18.58
C ASN A 373 -15.13 -15.26 17.11
N ASP A 374 -16.26 -15.85 16.75
CA ASP A 374 -16.48 -16.44 15.44
C ASP A 374 -17.88 -16.17 14.88
N TYR A 375 -17.94 -16.19 13.55
CA TYR A 375 -19.14 -16.14 12.74
C TYR A 375 -19.27 -17.47 12.00
N SER A 376 -20.49 -18.01 11.87
CA SER A 376 -20.73 -19.23 11.10
C SER A 376 -21.88 -19.05 10.12
N SER A 377 -21.73 -19.55 8.89
CA SER A 377 -22.79 -19.57 7.89
C SER A 377 -22.67 -20.80 7.00
N SER A 378 -23.81 -21.33 6.54
CA SER A 378 -23.84 -22.35 5.50
C SER A 378 -23.69 -21.78 4.08
N LEU A 379 -23.80 -20.46 3.94
CA LEU A 379 -23.68 -19.74 2.67
C LEU A 379 -22.25 -19.23 2.53
N LYS A 380 -21.57 -19.63 1.45
CA LYS A 380 -20.17 -19.26 1.23
C LYS A 380 -20.04 -17.76 0.98
N GLU A 381 -21.03 -17.16 0.33
CA GLU A 381 -21.11 -15.75 -0.02
C GLU A 381 -21.04 -14.88 1.24
N ASN A 382 -21.79 -15.24 2.28
CA ASN A 382 -21.72 -14.53 3.56
C ASN A 382 -20.34 -14.68 4.22
N ILE A 383 -19.73 -15.88 4.18
CA ILE A 383 -18.38 -16.09 4.71
C ILE A 383 -17.36 -15.22 3.97
N ASP A 384 -17.47 -15.14 2.64
CA ASP A 384 -16.59 -14.34 1.79
C ASP A 384 -16.71 -12.84 2.10
N VAL A 385 -17.94 -12.33 2.24
CA VAL A 385 -18.20 -10.92 2.57
C VAL A 385 -17.72 -10.59 3.98
N VAL A 386 -18.05 -11.39 4.99
CA VAL A 386 -17.63 -11.13 6.38
C VAL A 386 -16.10 -11.20 6.50
N GLN A 387 -15.45 -12.12 5.79
CA GLN A 387 -13.98 -12.20 5.74
C GLN A 387 -13.35 -11.00 5.04
N MET A 388 -13.96 -10.51 3.95
CA MET A 388 -13.56 -9.27 3.28
C MET A 388 -13.69 -8.08 4.24
N VAL A 389 -14.85 -7.88 4.86
CA VAL A 389 -15.10 -6.78 5.81
C VAL A 389 -14.06 -6.81 6.94
N ALA A 390 -13.78 -7.98 7.52
CA ALA A 390 -12.75 -8.11 8.54
C ALA A 390 -11.36 -7.70 8.02
N ALA A 391 -10.96 -8.19 6.84
CA ALA A 391 -9.64 -7.91 6.27
C ALA A 391 -9.42 -6.44 5.91
N LEU A 392 -10.50 -5.69 5.64
CA LEU A 392 -10.50 -4.26 5.35
C LEU A 392 -10.66 -3.36 6.60
N SER A 393 -10.79 -3.97 7.78
CA SER A 393 -10.94 -3.29 9.08
C SER A 393 -9.83 -3.63 10.07
N GLY A 394 -8.68 -4.09 9.58
CA GLY A 394 -7.55 -4.50 10.43
C GLY A 394 -7.82 -5.78 11.23
N VAL A 395 -8.90 -6.52 10.96
CA VAL A 395 -9.24 -7.75 11.67
C VAL A 395 -8.81 -8.96 10.84
N GLY A 396 -7.81 -9.68 11.33
CA GLY A 396 -7.40 -10.94 10.71
C GLY A 396 -8.48 -12.01 10.84
N THR A 397 -8.49 -13.01 9.98
CA THR A 397 -9.45 -14.12 10.07
C THR A 397 -8.81 -15.48 9.83
N LYS A 398 -9.49 -16.55 10.27
CA LYS A 398 -9.18 -17.93 9.86
C LYS A 398 -10.48 -18.71 9.70
N LEU A 399 -10.76 -19.15 8.47
CA LEU A 399 -11.83 -20.07 8.13
C LEU A 399 -11.43 -21.49 8.55
N GLN A 400 -12.35 -22.19 9.19
CA GLN A 400 -12.21 -23.61 9.54
C GLN A 400 -12.26 -24.50 8.30
N GLU A 401 -11.75 -25.73 8.43
CA GLU A 401 -11.70 -26.70 7.32
C GLU A 401 -13.09 -27.08 6.79
N ASP A 402 -14.15 -26.92 7.59
CA ASP A 402 -15.54 -27.14 7.17
C ASP A 402 -16.06 -26.07 6.19
N GLY A 403 -15.31 -24.98 6.00
CA GLY A 403 -15.67 -23.86 5.12
C GLY A 403 -16.83 -23.00 5.63
N LYS A 404 -17.27 -23.20 6.88
CA LYS A 404 -18.51 -22.60 7.41
C LYS A 404 -18.30 -21.73 8.64
N ARG A 405 -17.16 -21.84 9.32
CA ARG A 405 -16.89 -21.05 10.54
C ARG A 405 -15.65 -20.19 10.39
N LEU A 406 -15.84 -18.88 10.51
CA LEU A 406 -14.80 -17.86 10.41
C LEU A 406 -14.45 -17.35 11.81
N HIS A 407 -13.23 -17.63 12.27
CA HIS A 407 -12.72 -17.05 13.51
C HIS A 407 -12.07 -15.70 13.27
N PHE A 408 -12.47 -14.68 14.04
CA PHE A 408 -11.78 -13.40 14.07
C PHE A 408 -10.47 -13.51 14.86
N LYS A 409 -9.43 -12.88 14.34
CA LYS A 409 -8.04 -12.93 14.79
C LYS A 409 -7.48 -11.51 14.83
N LYS A 410 -6.32 -11.38 15.46
CA LYS A 410 -5.55 -10.13 15.48
C LYS A 410 -5.11 -9.74 14.07
N GLN A 411 -4.87 -8.44 13.87
CA GLN A 411 -4.30 -7.90 12.64
C GLN A 411 -3.00 -8.62 12.26
N TYR A 412 -2.14 -8.96 13.23
CA TYR A 412 -0.89 -9.67 12.99
C TYR A 412 -0.93 -11.12 13.47
N ARG A 413 -0.25 -12.02 12.75
CA ARG A 413 0.02 -13.39 13.20
C ARG A 413 1.51 -13.67 13.33
N THR A 414 1.85 -14.50 14.30
CA THR A 414 3.23 -14.96 14.48
C THR A 414 3.59 -16.11 13.55
N VAL A 415 4.74 -15.96 12.90
CA VAL A 415 5.43 -17.04 12.18
C VAL A 415 6.82 -17.17 12.78
N SER A 416 7.10 -18.37 13.29
CA SER A 416 8.43 -18.70 13.78
C SER A 416 9.27 -19.20 12.62
N ASN A 417 10.56 -18.87 12.63
CA ASN A 417 11.57 -19.38 11.71
C ASN A 417 11.88 -20.86 12.05
N SER A 418 10.87 -21.72 11.94
CA SER A 418 10.97 -23.16 12.15
C SER A 418 9.74 -23.88 11.59
N GLY A 419 9.93 -25.13 11.16
CA GLY A 419 8.81 -26.03 10.85
C GLY A 419 8.11 -25.77 9.51
N ALA A 420 8.66 -24.95 8.62
CA ALA A 420 8.14 -24.81 7.27
C ALA A 420 8.23 -26.14 6.51
N LYS A 421 7.12 -26.56 5.89
CA LYS A 421 7.06 -27.79 5.09
C LYS A 421 7.30 -27.45 3.63
N ARG A 422 8.33 -28.07 3.03
CA ARG A 422 8.53 -27.98 1.58
C ARG A 422 7.38 -28.67 0.86
N THR A 423 6.84 -28.00 -0.14
CA THR A 423 5.88 -28.55 -1.09
C THR A 423 6.52 -28.55 -2.48
N TYR A 424 6.16 -29.54 -3.29
CA TYR A 424 6.84 -29.83 -4.54
C TYR A 424 5.92 -29.61 -5.73
N ASP A 425 6.50 -29.25 -6.86
CA ASP A 425 5.83 -29.16 -8.17
C ASP A 425 4.55 -28.32 -8.17
N LYS A 426 4.60 -27.15 -7.52
CA LYS A 426 3.49 -26.21 -7.45
C LYS A 426 3.51 -25.31 -8.68
N GLU A 427 2.35 -25.16 -9.31
CA GLU A 427 2.12 -24.09 -10.30
C GLU A 427 2.01 -22.76 -9.55
N VAL A 428 2.92 -21.84 -9.85
CA VAL A 428 3.04 -20.55 -9.18
C VAL A 428 2.98 -19.41 -10.19
N SER A 429 2.54 -18.26 -9.70
CA SER A 429 2.53 -16.98 -10.39
C SER A 429 2.55 -15.87 -9.33
N CYS A 430 2.57 -14.62 -9.76
CA CYS A 430 2.39 -13.46 -8.92
C CYS A 430 1.88 -12.31 -9.79
N VAL A 431 1.45 -11.25 -9.14
CA VAL A 431 1.12 -9.98 -9.79
C VAL A 431 2.17 -8.92 -9.45
N THR A 432 2.15 -7.81 -10.18
CA THR A 432 2.83 -6.57 -9.80
C THR A 432 1.78 -5.45 -9.71
N VAL A 433 1.87 -4.66 -8.64
CA VAL A 433 1.05 -3.49 -8.30
C VAL A 433 1.97 -2.42 -7.73
N ASP A 434 1.56 -1.15 -7.82
CA ASP A 434 2.43 -0.01 -7.52
C ASP A 434 2.84 0.07 -6.04
N THR A 435 1.97 -0.37 -5.11
CA THR A 435 2.30 -0.37 -3.68
C THR A 435 3.27 -1.47 -3.26
N GLY A 436 3.59 -2.41 -4.15
CA GLY A 436 4.48 -3.52 -3.82
C GLY A 436 3.88 -4.62 -2.92
N PHE A 437 2.66 -4.46 -2.40
CA PHE A 437 2.02 -5.40 -1.47
C PHE A 437 0.55 -5.68 -1.80
N ILE A 438 0.16 -6.94 -1.75
CA ILE A 438 -1.19 -7.42 -2.08
C ILE A 438 -1.85 -8.09 -0.89
N LEU A 439 -3.15 -7.88 -0.72
CA LEU A 439 -3.98 -8.63 0.21
C LEU A 439 -4.43 -9.93 -0.45
N ILE A 440 -3.95 -11.05 0.10
CA ILE A 440 -4.30 -12.39 -0.37
C ILE A 440 -5.14 -13.13 0.66
N ARG A 441 -5.87 -14.13 0.17
CA ARG A 441 -6.44 -15.21 0.96
C ARG A 441 -5.84 -16.54 0.53
N GLN A 442 -5.36 -17.31 1.49
CA GLN A 442 -4.81 -18.65 1.25
C GLN A 442 -5.20 -19.57 2.40
N HIS A 443 -5.64 -20.79 2.10
CA HIS A 443 -6.01 -21.80 3.11
C HIS A 443 -6.97 -21.26 4.19
N GLY A 444 -7.95 -20.45 3.77
CA GLY A 444 -8.94 -19.86 4.67
C GLY A 444 -8.45 -18.66 5.48
N ARG A 445 -7.24 -18.15 5.23
CA ARG A 445 -6.61 -17.07 6.00
C ARG A 445 -6.17 -15.91 5.12
N THR A 446 -6.47 -14.69 5.58
CA THR A 446 -6.03 -13.47 4.91
C THR A 446 -4.60 -13.09 5.33
N THR A 447 -3.83 -12.55 4.39
CA THR A 447 -2.43 -12.13 4.59
C THR A 447 -2.10 -10.98 3.64
N ILE A 448 -1.36 -9.99 4.11
CA ILE A 448 -0.68 -9.03 3.24
C ILE A 448 0.72 -9.55 2.94
N VAL A 449 1.04 -9.73 1.67
CA VAL A 449 2.35 -10.22 1.20
C VAL A 449 2.91 -9.28 0.14
N GLY A 450 4.22 -9.34 -0.09
CA GLY A 450 4.84 -8.62 -1.17
C GLY A 450 4.42 -9.19 -2.52
N ASN A 451 4.43 -8.36 -3.54
CA ASN A 451 4.24 -8.77 -4.92
C ASN A 451 5.60 -9.13 -5.58
N CYS A 452 5.59 -9.53 -6.85
CA CYS A 452 6.81 -9.78 -7.60
C CYS A 452 7.58 -8.46 -7.80
N PRO A 453 8.81 -8.33 -7.26
CA PRO A 453 9.56 -7.07 -7.29
C PRO A 453 10.00 -6.76 -8.71
N GLY A 454 9.56 -5.63 -9.25
CA GLY A 454 9.81 -5.38 -10.66
C GLY A 454 9.61 -4.01 -11.18
N GLU A 455 10.68 -3.40 -11.67
CA GLU A 455 10.57 -2.09 -12.30
C GLU A 455 11.44 -1.85 -13.53
N LEU A 456 12.72 -2.25 -13.57
CA LEU A 456 13.48 -2.16 -14.84
C LEU A 456 12.85 -3.02 -15.95
N TYR A 457 12.16 -4.11 -15.58
CA TYR A 457 11.35 -4.91 -16.49
C TYR A 457 9.89 -4.46 -16.59
N GLY A 458 9.46 -3.54 -15.72
CA GLY A 458 8.09 -3.07 -15.53
C GLY A 458 7.87 -1.72 -16.20
N SER A 459 7.65 -0.69 -15.38
CA SER A 459 7.37 0.70 -15.78
C SER A 459 8.45 1.32 -16.68
N GLN A 460 9.73 0.97 -16.47
CA GLN A 460 10.87 1.61 -17.16
C GLN A 460 11.40 0.80 -18.36
N LYS A 461 10.85 -0.39 -18.63
CA LYS A 461 11.33 -1.30 -19.70
C LYS A 461 11.26 -0.67 -21.09
N GLU A 462 10.12 -0.06 -21.42
CA GLU A 462 9.87 0.48 -22.76
C GLU A 462 10.80 1.66 -23.06
N GLN A 463 10.96 2.56 -22.10
CA GLN A 463 11.93 3.67 -22.17
C GLN A 463 13.36 3.14 -22.36
N TYR A 464 13.78 2.17 -21.55
CA TYR A 464 15.13 1.60 -21.61
C TYR A 464 15.44 1.00 -22.99
N ILE A 465 14.54 0.16 -23.50
CA ILE A 465 14.75 -0.53 -24.79
C ILE A 465 14.63 0.43 -25.96
N GLN A 466 13.68 1.36 -25.93
CA GLN A 466 13.59 2.39 -26.95
C GLN A 466 14.91 3.17 -27.03
N ARG A 467 15.45 3.58 -25.87
CA ARG A 467 16.68 4.34 -25.84
C ARG A 467 17.90 3.54 -26.30
N ALA A 468 17.99 2.27 -25.91
CA ALA A 468 19.07 1.39 -26.36
C ALA A 468 19.02 1.18 -27.88
N GLN A 469 17.82 1.09 -28.44
CA GLN A 469 17.61 0.98 -29.89
C GLN A 469 18.02 2.25 -30.64
N GLU A 470 17.65 3.43 -30.13
CA GLU A 470 18.04 4.72 -30.70
C GLU A 470 19.57 4.88 -30.73
N TRP A 471 20.25 4.55 -29.64
CA TRP A 471 21.71 4.54 -29.59
C TRP A 471 22.32 3.53 -30.57
N TYR A 472 21.78 2.31 -30.62
CA TYR A 472 22.29 1.29 -31.54
C TYR A 472 22.19 1.73 -33.00
N ASP A 473 21.05 2.27 -33.40
CA ASP A 473 20.80 2.74 -34.77
C ASP A 473 21.73 3.91 -35.12
N ALA A 474 21.91 4.84 -34.18
CA ALA A 474 22.83 5.96 -34.33
C ALA A 474 24.29 5.51 -34.51
N MET A 475 24.75 4.62 -33.65
CA MET A 475 26.09 4.03 -33.73
C MET A 475 26.30 3.25 -35.03
N CYS A 476 25.28 2.60 -35.57
CA CYS A 476 25.37 1.88 -36.85
C CYS A 476 25.40 2.83 -38.06
N ASN A 477 24.68 3.94 -37.99
CA ASN A 477 24.56 4.90 -39.09
C ASN A 477 25.65 5.97 -39.09
N GLY A 478 26.51 6.01 -38.06
CA GLY A 478 27.52 7.05 -37.90
C GLY A 478 26.91 8.42 -37.60
N THR A 479 25.76 8.43 -36.93
CA THR A 479 25.03 9.63 -36.51
C THR A 479 24.97 9.69 -34.98
N GLU A 480 24.70 10.85 -34.41
CA GLU A 480 24.31 10.91 -33.00
C GLU A 480 22.86 10.44 -32.86
N ALA A 481 22.54 9.77 -31.75
CA ALA A 481 21.16 9.42 -31.46
C ALA A 481 20.37 10.70 -31.27
N ALA A 482 19.07 10.66 -31.59
CA ALA A 482 18.19 11.73 -31.17
C ALA A 482 18.43 11.96 -29.67
N PRO A 483 18.55 13.21 -29.20
CA PRO A 483 18.57 13.45 -27.77
C PRO A 483 17.37 12.73 -27.18
N ALA A 484 17.58 12.06 -26.03
CA ALA A 484 16.48 11.45 -25.29
C ALA A 484 15.31 12.44 -25.27
N PRO A 485 14.05 11.98 -25.46
CA PRO A 485 12.91 12.88 -25.42
C PRO A 485 13.08 13.76 -24.19
N VAL A 486 13.24 15.06 -24.45
CA VAL A 486 13.12 16.02 -23.38
C VAL A 486 11.63 15.92 -23.04
N GLU A 487 11.25 15.06 -22.09
CA GLU A 487 10.31 15.61 -21.09
C GLU A 487 10.95 16.94 -20.74
N ASN A 488 10.25 18.04 -20.98
CA ASN A 488 10.75 19.41 -20.80
C ASN A 488 11.46 19.56 -19.44
N ASN A 489 12.71 19.13 -19.38
CA ASN A 489 13.67 19.38 -18.35
C ASN A 489 14.42 20.57 -18.92
N THR A 490 13.79 21.73 -18.82
CA THR A 490 14.53 22.98 -18.91
C THR A 490 15.67 22.90 -17.91
N SER A 491 16.89 22.76 -18.44
CA SER A 491 18.20 22.90 -17.81
C SER A 491 18.16 23.32 -16.33
N GLU A 492 18.54 22.39 -15.44
CA GLU A 492 18.88 22.64 -14.04
C GLU A 492 19.85 23.83 -13.94
N PRO A 493 19.66 24.78 -13.02
CA PRO A 493 20.78 25.57 -12.52
C PRO A 493 21.04 25.24 -11.04
N GLU A 494 22.29 25.43 -10.61
CA GLU A 494 22.79 25.34 -9.23
C GLU A 494 21.69 25.52 -8.16
N TYR A 495 21.63 24.64 -7.15
CA TYR A 495 20.64 24.71 -6.06
C TYR A 495 20.59 26.10 -5.41
N THR A 496 19.71 26.91 -5.97
CA THR A 496 19.10 28.11 -5.46
C THR A 496 17.62 27.88 -5.74
N PRO A 497 16.80 27.69 -4.69
CA PRO A 497 15.46 27.12 -4.83
C PRO A 497 14.49 28.10 -5.52
N THR A 498 13.27 27.60 -5.81
CA THR A 498 11.96 28.27 -6.04
C THR A 498 11.50 28.54 -7.51
N PRO A 499 10.17 28.56 -7.82
CA PRO A 499 9.12 27.50 -7.78
C PRO A 499 8.10 27.57 -8.98
N SER A 500 7.01 26.77 -8.92
CA SER A 500 5.60 27.07 -9.38
C SER A 500 5.03 25.93 -10.25
N SER A 501 3.82 25.39 -10.12
CA SER A 501 2.53 25.72 -9.45
C SER A 501 1.59 24.52 -9.76
N ASP A 502 0.68 24.03 -8.93
CA ASP A 502 0.08 24.59 -7.74
C ASP A 502 0.05 23.46 -6.71
N ILE A 503 0.99 23.52 -5.76
CA ILE A 503 0.62 23.07 -4.43
C ILE A 503 -0.59 23.94 -4.07
N PRO A 504 -1.80 23.35 -3.87
CA PRO A 504 -2.99 24.12 -3.62
C PRO A 504 -2.75 25.01 -2.42
N SER A 505 -3.06 26.30 -2.56
CA SER A 505 -2.86 27.21 -1.45
C SER A 505 -3.74 26.82 -0.27
N LEU A 506 -3.11 26.74 0.88
CA LEU A 506 -3.78 26.49 2.15
C LEU A 506 -4.40 27.79 2.64
N ARG A 507 -5.71 27.78 2.93
CA ARG A 507 -6.36 28.94 3.55
C ARG A 507 -6.53 28.71 5.04
N TYR A 508 -6.25 29.71 5.86
CA TYR A 508 -6.50 29.60 7.30
C TYR A 508 -6.72 30.98 7.93
N ARG A 509 -7.30 30.99 9.13
CA ARG A 509 -7.54 32.18 9.95
C ARG A 509 -7.19 31.91 11.40
N ALA A 510 -6.76 32.94 12.10
CA ALA A 510 -6.54 32.92 13.55
C ALA A 510 -7.47 33.94 14.23
N TYR A 511 -8.03 33.55 15.36
CA TYR A 511 -8.79 34.43 16.24
C TYR A 511 -7.90 34.87 17.41
N THR A 512 -7.55 36.15 17.49
CA THR A 512 -6.73 36.69 18.57
C THR A 512 -7.56 37.32 19.67
N GLN A 513 -7.03 37.39 20.89
CA GLN A 513 -7.70 38.04 22.00
C GLN A 513 -7.98 39.53 21.76
N ASN A 514 -7.12 40.21 20.99
CA ASN A 514 -7.21 41.66 20.80
C ASN A 514 -8.12 42.07 19.64
N GLN A 515 -8.08 41.33 18.51
CA GLN A 515 -8.78 41.73 17.28
C GLN A 515 -9.83 40.72 16.81
N GLY A 516 -9.95 39.57 17.45
CA GLY A 516 -10.83 38.49 16.99
C GLY A 516 -10.28 37.84 15.72
N TRP A 517 -11.15 37.43 14.80
CA TRP A 517 -10.72 36.86 13.53
C TRP A 517 -9.90 37.87 12.73
N LEU A 518 -8.62 37.55 12.55
CA LEU A 518 -7.75 38.26 11.65
C LEU A 518 -8.12 37.96 10.18
N PRO A 519 -7.64 38.77 9.23
CA PRO A 519 -7.77 38.50 7.81
C PRO A 519 -7.26 37.09 7.43
N GLU A 520 -7.78 36.55 6.33
CA GLU A 520 -7.42 35.22 5.85
C GLU A 520 -5.96 35.16 5.41
N MET A 521 -5.28 34.11 5.80
CA MET A 521 -3.98 33.75 5.27
C MET A 521 -4.16 32.78 4.11
N ILE A 522 -3.38 32.97 3.05
CA ILE A 522 -3.23 32.05 1.93
C ILE A 522 -1.76 31.63 1.92
N ASP A 523 -1.47 30.39 2.31
CA ASP A 523 -0.12 29.94 2.66
C ASP A 523 0.53 30.94 3.62
N ARG A 524 1.70 31.49 3.27
CA ARG A 524 2.38 32.51 4.07
C ARG A 524 1.99 33.96 3.75
N ARG A 525 0.87 34.18 3.04
CA ARG A 525 0.46 35.53 2.61
C ARG A 525 -0.77 36.01 3.35
N ASP A 526 -0.64 37.12 4.06
CA ASP A 526 -1.78 37.87 4.60
C ASP A 526 -2.58 38.59 3.50
N THR A 527 -3.89 38.39 3.47
CA THR A 527 -4.82 39.06 2.54
C THR A 527 -5.33 40.42 3.05
N GLY A 528 -5.14 40.74 4.33
CA GLY A 528 -5.57 41.99 4.96
C GLY A 528 -4.64 43.18 4.80
N GLY A 529 -3.46 42.98 4.21
CA GLY A 529 -2.53 44.05 3.87
C GLY A 529 -1.57 44.48 4.98
N SER A 530 -1.46 43.71 6.08
CA SER A 530 -0.46 43.98 7.14
C SER A 530 0.98 43.72 6.68
N SER A 531 1.14 42.96 5.58
CA SER A 531 2.40 42.40 5.08
C SER A 531 3.05 41.32 5.96
N ASP A 532 2.36 40.88 7.01
CA ASP A 532 2.80 39.76 7.85
C ASP A 532 2.73 38.43 7.07
N ASP A 533 3.66 37.52 7.38
CA ASP A 533 3.79 36.18 6.78
C ASP A 533 3.34 35.06 7.73
N PHE A 534 2.55 35.45 8.73
CA PHE A 534 1.89 34.62 9.74
C PHE A 534 0.56 35.26 10.15
N ALA A 535 -0.36 34.46 10.69
CA ALA A 535 -1.54 34.96 11.38
C ALA A 535 -1.19 35.24 12.85
N GLY A 536 -1.33 36.50 13.27
CA GLY A 536 -1.13 36.91 14.67
C GLY A 536 -1.01 38.43 14.78
N ASP A 537 -1.34 38.98 15.94
CA ASP A 537 -1.23 40.44 16.22
C ASP A 537 -0.42 40.74 17.49
N GLY A 538 0.36 39.75 17.95
CA GLY A 538 1.15 39.79 19.19
C GLY A 538 0.35 39.46 20.44
N SER A 539 -0.99 39.39 20.37
CA SER A 539 -1.82 38.84 21.45
C SER A 539 -2.04 37.34 21.26
N PRO A 540 -2.42 36.59 22.31
CA PRO A 540 -2.67 35.16 22.19
C PRO A 540 -3.75 34.80 21.16
N ILE A 541 -3.46 33.78 20.35
CA ILE A 541 -4.44 33.11 19.49
C ILE A 541 -5.30 32.20 20.37
N THR A 542 -6.61 32.23 20.18
CA THR A 542 -7.61 31.49 20.97
C THR A 542 -8.48 30.56 20.15
N TYR A 543 -8.58 30.79 18.83
CA TYR A 543 -9.13 29.84 17.85
C TYR A 543 -8.30 29.83 16.57
N LEU A 544 -8.28 28.69 15.90
CA LEU A 544 -7.63 28.49 14.61
C LEU A 544 -8.59 27.77 13.66
N ALA A 545 -8.70 28.23 12.42
CA ALA A 545 -9.49 27.57 11.39
C ALA A 545 -8.60 27.31 10.16
N ILE A 546 -8.51 26.07 9.70
CA ILE A 546 -7.64 25.69 8.56
C ILE A 546 -8.49 24.97 7.51
N ASP A 547 -8.49 25.50 6.29
CA ASP A 547 -9.18 24.95 5.13
C ASP A 547 -8.29 23.92 4.44
N MET A 548 -8.37 22.68 4.91
CA MET A 548 -7.65 21.57 4.32
C MET A 548 -8.38 20.24 4.46
N PRO A 549 -8.15 19.32 3.51
CA PRO A 549 -8.39 17.91 3.75
C PRO A 549 -7.43 17.39 4.83
N GLY A 550 -7.92 16.53 5.72
CA GLY A 550 -7.21 16.07 6.91
C GLY A 550 -7.76 16.72 8.19
N TRP A 551 -6.91 16.90 9.21
CA TRP A 551 -7.35 17.41 10.50
C TRP A 551 -6.34 18.34 11.14
N TYR A 552 -6.83 19.24 12.00
CA TYR A 552 -6.01 20.04 12.88
C TYR A 552 -6.56 20.05 14.30
N GLN A 553 -5.70 20.28 15.26
CA GLN A 553 -6.00 20.18 16.69
C GLN A 553 -5.17 21.21 17.43
N VAL A 554 -5.74 21.77 18.50
CA VAL A 554 -5.03 22.75 19.34
C VAL A 554 -5.05 22.33 20.79
N LYS A 555 -3.99 22.72 21.51
CA LYS A 555 -3.90 22.59 22.95
C LYS A 555 -4.14 23.93 23.60
N THR A 556 -5.15 24.05 24.47
CA THR A 556 -5.46 25.31 25.16
C THR A 556 -5.00 25.28 26.61
N VAL A 557 -4.86 26.46 27.23
CA VAL A 557 -4.50 26.58 28.65
C VAL A 557 -5.54 25.93 29.55
N ASN A 558 -6.83 26.04 29.22
CA ASN A 558 -7.91 25.60 30.10
C ASN A 558 -8.22 24.11 29.99
N ASN A 559 -8.22 23.56 28.77
CA ASN A 559 -8.73 22.21 28.52
C ASN A 559 -7.67 21.27 27.92
N GLY A 560 -6.44 21.73 27.71
CA GLY A 560 -5.41 20.92 27.08
C GLY A 560 -5.77 20.62 25.63
N TRP A 561 -5.47 19.41 25.15
CA TRP A 561 -5.78 19.01 23.78
C TRP A 561 -7.29 18.89 23.59
N LEU A 562 -7.84 19.72 22.71
CA LEU A 562 -9.25 19.66 22.30
C LEU A 562 -9.47 18.58 21.23
N PRO A 563 -10.71 18.20 20.89
CA PRO A 563 -10.99 17.32 19.76
C PRO A 563 -10.38 17.83 18.44
N GLN A 564 -10.12 16.92 17.50
CA GLN A 564 -9.65 17.25 16.15
C GLN A 564 -10.78 17.90 15.35
N VAL A 565 -10.41 18.87 14.52
CA VAL A 565 -11.32 19.61 13.64
C VAL A 565 -10.98 19.27 12.19
N TYR A 566 -12.03 19.01 11.40
CA TYR A 566 -11.98 18.55 10.01
C TYR A 566 -12.68 19.52 9.04
N ALA A 567 -13.10 20.68 9.53
CA ALA A 567 -13.89 21.66 8.79
C ALA A 567 -13.25 23.05 8.87
N TYR A 568 -13.69 23.96 7.99
CA TYR A 568 -13.30 25.37 7.99
C TYR A 568 -14.55 26.25 8.01
N ASP A 569 -14.97 26.66 9.20
CA ASP A 569 -16.07 27.62 9.39
C ASP A 569 -15.80 28.53 10.60
N CYS A 570 -15.46 29.79 10.34
CA CYS A 570 -15.19 30.81 11.36
C CYS A 570 -16.41 31.25 12.18
N ASN A 571 -17.62 30.81 11.82
CA ASN A 571 -18.85 31.08 12.57
C ASN A 571 -19.26 29.90 13.47
N ASP A 572 -18.66 28.73 13.29
CA ASP A 572 -18.89 27.55 14.10
C ASP A 572 -17.69 27.31 15.04
N PHE A 573 -17.82 27.83 16.27
CA PHE A 573 -16.82 27.67 17.34
C PHE A 573 -16.85 26.28 18.00
N GLU A 574 -17.77 25.39 17.62
CA GLU A 574 -17.88 24.03 18.15
C GLU A 574 -17.24 23.00 17.23
N ASN A 575 -17.48 23.09 15.91
CA ASN A 575 -16.99 22.11 14.93
C ASN A 575 -16.24 22.70 13.73
N GLY A 576 -16.30 24.02 13.51
CA GLY A 576 -15.71 24.69 12.34
C GLY A 576 -14.32 25.29 12.58
N CYS A 577 -13.87 25.37 13.84
CA CYS A 577 -12.55 25.85 14.21
C CYS A 577 -12.07 25.22 15.53
N ALA A 578 -10.76 25.17 15.72
CA ALA A 578 -10.15 24.57 16.90
C ALA A 578 -9.83 25.66 17.92
N GLY A 579 -10.46 25.59 19.10
CA GLY A 579 -10.23 26.49 20.22
C GLY A 579 -11.38 26.43 21.23
N ASP A 580 -11.19 27.07 22.38
CA ASP A 580 -12.21 27.18 23.44
C ASP A 580 -12.30 28.60 24.02
N GLY A 581 -11.68 29.58 23.34
CA GLY A 581 -11.60 30.97 23.76
C GLY A 581 -10.47 31.28 24.75
N SER A 582 -9.77 30.26 25.25
CA SER A 582 -8.54 30.44 26.02
C SER A 582 -7.28 30.37 25.14
N PRO A 583 -6.13 30.91 25.58
CA PRO A 583 -4.91 30.88 24.78
C PRO A 583 -4.50 29.48 24.33
N ILE A 584 -4.15 29.34 23.06
CA ILE A 584 -3.54 28.14 22.49
C ILE A 584 -2.06 28.09 22.91
N THR A 585 -1.54 26.89 23.20
CA THR A 585 -0.16 26.62 23.63
C THR A 585 0.57 25.63 22.73
N ALA A 586 -0.16 24.86 21.92
CA ALA A 586 0.38 23.98 20.90
C ALA A 586 -0.63 23.71 19.77
N VAL A 587 -0.13 23.33 18.60
CA VAL A 587 -0.93 22.99 17.40
C VAL A 587 -0.45 21.67 16.81
N ARG A 588 -1.39 20.87 16.31
CA ARG A 588 -1.16 19.68 15.48
C ARG A 588 -1.93 19.80 14.19
N CYS A 589 -1.31 19.42 13.08
CA CYS A 589 -1.97 19.35 11.80
C CYS A 589 -1.55 18.07 11.08
N TYR A 590 -2.45 17.54 10.27
CA TYR A 590 -2.20 16.45 9.35
C TYR A 590 -2.95 16.73 8.06
N TYR A 591 -2.24 16.76 6.94
CA TYR A 591 -2.85 16.98 5.63
C TYR A 591 -3.17 15.66 4.94
N GLU A 592 -4.41 15.50 4.49
CA GLU A 592 -4.83 14.32 3.74
C GLU A 592 -4.84 14.62 2.24
N THR A 593 -3.85 14.09 1.50
CA THR A 593 -3.77 14.32 0.06
C THR A 593 -4.96 13.69 -0.67
N GLN A 594 -5.86 14.52 -1.21
CA GLN A 594 -7.10 14.05 -1.84
C GLN A 594 -6.91 13.45 -3.23
N ASN A 595 -5.92 13.93 -3.99
CA ASN A 595 -5.63 13.43 -5.33
C ASN A 595 -4.11 13.33 -5.58
N PRO A 596 -3.43 12.38 -4.91
CA PRO A 596 -1.97 12.27 -4.98
C PRO A 596 -1.47 12.01 -6.41
N ASN A 597 -2.32 11.42 -7.26
CA ASN A 597 -2.03 11.22 -8.68
C ASN A 597 -1.94 12.54 -9.48
N SER A 598 -2.54 13.63 -9.00
CA SER A 598 -2.52 14.95 -9.63
C SER A 598 -1.60 15.95 -8.94
N THR A 599 -1.49 15.91 -7.62
CA THR A 599 -0.75 16.92 -6.83
C THR A 599 0.63 16.45 -6.37
N GLY A 600 0.90 15.15 -6.48
CA GLY A 600 1.88 14.47 -5.62
C GLY A 600 1.33 14.30 -4.20
N TRP A 601 2.01 13.51 -3.38
CA TRP A 601 1.76 13.53 -1.94
C TRP A 601 2.11 14.91 -1.41
N LEU A 602 1.17 15.50 -0.68
CA LEU A 602 1.33 16.77 -0.02
C LEU A 602 1.27 16.56 1.49
N LYS A 603 2.00 17.41 2.20
CA LYS A 603 2.02 17.47 3.66
C LYS A 603 1.81 18.91 4.09
N ILE A 604 1.22 19.12 5.26
CA ILE A 604 1.17 20.47 5.84
C ILE A 604 2.45 20.74 6.60
N ARG A 605 3.13 21.83 6.25
CA ARG A 605 4.14 22.44 7.11
C ARG A 605 3.56 23.59 7.88
N TYR A 606 3.84 23.64 9.17
CA TYR A 606 3.31 24.67 10.06
C TYR A 606 4.21 24.92 11.25
N ALA A 607 4.12 26.12 11.83
CA ALA A 607 4.83 26.46 13.06
C ALA A 607 4.07 27.49 13.90
N VAL A 608 4.52 27.62 15.15
CA VAL A 608 4.03 28.63 16.09
C VAL A 608 5.18 29.41 16.70
N ASN A 609 5.00 30.71 16.95
CA ASN A 609 5.97 31.57 17.67
C ASN A 609 7.43 31.45 17.20
N ASP A 610 7.66 31.27 15.89
CA ASP A 610 8.99 31.12 15.32
C ASP A 610 9.77 29.87 15.84
N LEU A 611 9.06 28.87 16.37
CA LEU A 611 9.59 27.54 16.70
C LEU A 611 9.88 26.71 15.43
N PRO A 612 10.65 25.60 15.53
CA PRO A 612 10.85 24.69 14.41
C PRO A 612 9.54 24.25 13.76
N GLU A 613 9.59 24.08 12.43
CA GLU A 613 8.43 23.63 11.66
C GLU A 613 8.09 22.17 12.00
N MET A 614 6.79 21.90 12.03
CA MET A 614 6.24 20.57 11.94
C MET A 614 5.92 20.27 10.48
N GLU A 615 6.13 19.02 10.07
CA GLU A 615 5.63 18.46 8.81
C GLU A 615 4.64 17.34 9.16
N ASP A 616 3.35 17.58 8.94
CA ASP A 616 2.26 16.84 9.57
C ASP A 616 2.53 16.66 11.09
N THR A 617 2.53 15.44 11.61
CA THR A 617 2.84 15.16 13.02
C THR A 617 4.33 14.92 13.27
N THR A 618 5.21 15.20 12.30
CA THR A 618 6.65 14.97 12.41
C THR A 618 7.38 16.29 12.69
N ASP A 619 8.10 16.35 13.80
CA ASP A 619 8.99 17.49 14.08
C ASP A 619 10.26 17.45 13.21
N THR A 620 10.46 18.50 12.42
CA THR A 620 11.63 18.65 11.54
C THR A 620 12.89 19.10 12.31
N GLY A 621 12.74 19.59 13.54
CA GLY A 621 13.82 20.05 14.42
C GLY A 621 14.48 18.95 15.28
N GLY A 622 13.93 17.73 15.29
CA GLY A 622 14.53 16.57 15.96
C GLY A 622 14.32 16.50 17.48
N SER A 623 13.36 17.25 18.04
CA SER A 623 12.94 17.14 19.44
C SER A 623 12.13 15.87 19.73
N SER A 624 11.63 15.20 18.69
CA SER A 624 10.72 14.03 18.74
C SER A 624 9.32 14.33 19.29
N ASP A 625 8.93 15.59 19.35
CA ASP A 625 7.55 16.00 19.64
C ASP A 625 6.66 15.84 18.40
N ASP A 626 5.36 15.62 18.62
CA ASP A 626 4.35 15.46 17.56
C ASP A 626 3.46 16.71 17.41
N PHE A 627 3.91 17.88 17.89
CA PHE A 627 3.16 19.14 17.86
C PHE A 627 4.08 20.38 17.77
N ALA A 628 3.55 21.48 17.22
CA ALA A 628 4.21 22.79 17.26
C ALA A 628 3.84 23.51 18.56
N GLY A 629 4.79 23.72 19.46
CA GLY A 629 4.57 24.47 20.70
C GLY A 629 5.63 24.19 21.76
N ASN A 630 5.78 25.07 22.74
CA ASN A 630 6.72 24.89 23.86
C ASN A 630 6.09 25.24 25.22
N GLY A 631 4.75 25.27 25.29
CA GLY A 631 4.00 25.62 26.50
C GLY A 631 3.77 27.12 26.70
N ASN A 632 4.42 27.99 25.92
CA ASN A 632 4.06 29.42 25.88
C ASN A 632 2.80 29.63 25.03
N TYR A 633 2.15 30.79 25.20
CA TYR A 633 0.99 31.15 24.39
C TYR A 633 1.40 31.36 22.93
N VAL A 634 0.69 30.70 22.03
CA VAL A 634 0.79 30.90 20.60
C VAL A 634 0.23 32.28 20.28
N THR A 635 1.09 33.18 19.82
CA THR A 635 0.75 34.54 19.37
C THR A 635 0.94 34.70 17.86
N LYS A 636 1.57 33.70 17.21
CA LYS A 636 1.77 33.62 15.76
C LYS A 636 1.57 32.19 15.28
N PHE A 637 0.92 32.03 14.13
CA PHE A 637 0.80 30.75 13.43
C PHE A 637 0.97 30.95 11.92
N TYR A 638 1.70 30.06 11.27
CA TYR A 638 1.65 29.95 9.82
C TYR A 638 1.59 28.51 9.37
N ALA A 639 1.04 28.29 8.19
CA ALA A 639 1.03 27.00 7.54
C ALA A 639 1.06 27.14 6.02
N TYR A 640 1.60 26.13 5.34
CA TYR A 640 1.59 26.00 3.90
C TYR A 640 1.77 24.52 3.56
N LEU A 641 1.44 24.14 2.34
CA LEU A 641 1.65 22.77 1.89
C LEU A 641 3.03 22.60 1.26
N THR A 642 3.63 21.44 1.47
CA THR A 642 4.84 20.97 0.79
C THR A 642 4.53 19.64 0.11
N ARG A 643 5.39 19.22 -0.82
CA ARG A 643 5.46 17.82 -1.27
C ARG A 643 6.29 16.99 -0.30
#